data_AF-A0A1L3JBJ4-F1
#
_entry.id   AF-A0A1L3JBJ4-F1
#
_cell.length_a   1.000
_cell.length_b   1.000
_cell.length_c   1.000
_cell.angle_alpha   90.00
_cell.angle_beta   90.00
_cell.angle_gamma   90.00
#
_symmetry.space_group_name_H-M   'P 1'
#
loop_
_entity.id
_entity.type
_entity.pdbx_description
1 polymer ?
#
loop_
_entity_poly.entity_id
_entity_poly.type
_entity_poly.pdbx_seq_one_letter_code
_entity_poly.pdbx_strand_id
1 'polypeptide(L)'
;MNDSNQNNDEVPVPHDEEIGFDLGGQAPTANAAPSGNGIYRVLARKYRPSKFSELIGQDAMVQTLANAIKRERLAHAFLMTGVRGVGKTSTARLIAKALNCIGADGQGGPTIDPCGQCEPCIAIGEGRHMDVIEMDAASHTGVNDVREIIEAVRYASVSARYKIYIIDEVHMLSTNAFNALLKTLEEPPEHVKFLFATTEVDKVPITVLSRCQRFDLKRISSELLAKHFTQIIALENCEAEEEAIALIAQAAEGSVRDGLSILDQAIAHSDFEGDGKILSAKVRDMLGLSDRGAIRDLMQSLLDGDGKMALTHANSQYDLGVDPKAIINGLMREVHLISIAQIGAPQDQSMSKEGQEKREKWAQNISAPRLQMFWQLLLQGLEDLRRGSVPTQCCDMIILRIIHATKMPDPSDLAKLLQNGMAGVNAGPNSGPNSGPSNEPSAQASNVQFSNAQIGIASSIALADSSVSNGSAFVGEEVAALENAPQQKSVEQNIASQKIEHGKENVHHPYKEGDAQKIVKLPSSFEALISLVGTKFPAIEADLRDVVRLVEYDVTQSPPNLFYQLAGKVFPRFEQDLSHALFQLTNIRWNLAVKEGEAQPSEYEVEIAKVEQARQEILNSPMVKSIMSTFPNAQLIEDETIENHQDENIMNQQNMRSA
;
A
#
# COMPACT_ATOMS: atom_id res chain seq x y z
N MET A 1 59.67 -49.26 25.55
CA MET A 1 60.84 -48.40 25.82
C MET A 1 61.10 -47.57 24.57
N ASN A 2 61.23 -46.26 24.77
CA ASN A 2 61.79 -45.24 23.85
C ASN A 2 61.15 -45.05 22.46
N ASP A 3 60.27 -44.06 22.43
CA ASP A 3 60.19 -42.89 21.52
C ASP A 3 61.28 -42.63 20.45
N SER A 4 60.83 -41.91 19.41
CA SER A 4 61.58 -41.09 18.41
C SER A 4 62.34 -41.88 17.31
N ASN A 5 62.19 -41.59 16.01
CA ASN A 5 62.10 -40.26 15.39
C ASN A 5 61.55 -40.25 13.93
N GLN A 6 61.00 -39.09 13.56
CA GLN A 6 60.62 -38.45 12.27
C GLN A 6 60.81 -39.06 10.84
N ASN A 7 59.81 -38.71 10.00
CA ASN A 7 59.79 -38.35 8.55
C ASN A 7 59.27 -39.33 7.46
N ASN A 8 58.14 -38.89 6.86
CA ASN A 8 57.56 -39.03 5.51
C ASN A 8 57.99 -40.17 4.55
N ASP A 9 57.02 -40.91 3.99
CA ASP A 9 56.46 -40.61 2.63
C ASP A 9 55.26 -41.52 2.24
N GLU A 10 54.41 -40.98 1.36
CA GLU A 10 53.43 -41.59 0.43
C GLU A 10 52.25 -42.51 0.90
N VAL A 11 51.17 -42.47 0.09
CA VAL A 11 49.83 -43.01 0.36
C VAL A 11 49.54 -44.27 -0.48
N PRO A 12 48.94 -45.35 0.09
CA PRO A 12 48.53 -46.52 -0.67
C PRO A 12 47.07 -46.48 -1.15
N VAL A 13 46.82 -46.99 -2.35
CA VAL A 13 45.49 -47.23 -2.95
C VAL A 13 45.10 -48.70 -2.80
N PRO A 14 43.84 -49.05 -2.49
CA PRO A 14 43.30 -50.40 -2.69
C PRO A 14 42.18 -50.49 -3.74
N HIS A 15 41.88 -51.72 -4.16
CA HIS A 15 41.19 -52.10 -5.40
C HIS A 15 39.65 -52.26 -5.32
N ASP A 16 39.01 -51.98 -6.46
CA ASP A 16 37.93 -52.71 -7.16
C ASP A 16 36.91 -53.56 -6.36
N GLU A 17 35.62 -53.18 -6.45
CA GLU A 17 34.47 -53.95 -5.96
C GLU A 17 33.87 -54.90 -7.01
N GLU A 18 33.34 -56.04 -6.56
CA GLU A 18 32.63 -57.02 -7.40
C GLU A 18 31.17 -56.64 -7.71
N ILE A 19 30.66 -57.12 -8.84
CA ILE A 19 29.29 -56.86 -9.32
C ILE A 19 28.33 -57.95 -8.82
N GLY A 20 27.22 -57.57 -8.17
CA GLY A 20 26.16 -58.48 -7.73
C GLY A 20 24.75 -57.90 -7.91
N PHE A 21 23.89 -58.63 -8.63
CA PHE A 21 22.47 -58.29 -8.89
C PHE A 21 21.57 -59.15 -8.00
N ASP A 22 20.56 -58.58 -7.34
CA ASP A 22 19.49 -59.35 -6.67
C ASP A 22 18.10 -58.72 -6.86
N LEU A 23 17.05 -59.55 -6.89
CA LEU A 23 15.71 -59.23 -7.36
C LEU A 23 14.63 -59.46 -6.29
N GLY A 24 14.38 -58.41 -5.50
CA GLY A 24 13.04 -58.01 -5.09
C GLY A 24 12.37 -58.71 -3.90
N GLY A 25 11.89 -57.90 -2.94
CA GLY A 25 10.68 -58.20 -2.19
C GLY A 25 10.71 -57.93 -0.68
N GLN A 26 10.25 -56.74 -0.27
CA GLN A 26 9.57 -56.57 1.03
C GLN A 26 8.67 -55.32 1.06
N ALA A 27 7.67 -55.32 1.94
CA ALA A 27 6.54 -54.40 1.98
C ALA A 27 6.86 -53.08 2.73
N PRO A 28 6.05 -52.00 2.60
CA PRO A 28 6.47 -50.66 2.97
C PRO A 28 6.43 -50.42 4.48
N THR A 29 7.59 -50.15 5.08
CA THR A 29 7.68 -49.58 6.43
C THR A 29 7.75 -48.06 6.36
N ALA A 30 6.79 -47.41 7.03
CA ALA A 30 6.71 -46.00 7.44
C ALA A 30 7.70 -44.98 6.81
N ASN A 31 7.15 -43.95 6.15
CA ASN A 31 7.88 -42.79 5.65
C ASN A 31 8.79 -42.16 6.72
N ALA A 32 10.08 -42.43 6.64
CA ALA A 32 11.09 -41.49 7.12
C ALA A 32 11.08 -40.28 6.17
N ALA A 33 10.98 -39.07 6.73
CA ALA A 33 11.05 -37.86 5.92
C ALA A 33 12.44 -37.76 5.25
N PRO A 34 12.54 -37.49 3.94
CA PRO A 34 13.83 -37.32 3.30
C PRO A 34 14.46 -36.00 3.76
N SER A 35 15.47 -36.10 4.62
CA SER A 35 16.39 -35.01 4.95
C SER A 35 17.30 -34.72 3.75
N GLY A 36 16.71 -34.17 2.68
CA GLY A 36 17.43 -33.69 1.51
C GLY A 36 17.86 -32.24 1.67
N ASN A 37 18.99 -31.88 1.06
CA ASN A 37 19.40 -30.49 0.83
C ASN A 37 18.42 -29.80 -0.13
N GLY A 38 17.23 -29.47 0.38
CA GLY A 38 16.21 -28.73 -0.33
C GLY A 38 16.50 -27.23 -0.27
N ILE A 39 16.41 -26.56 -1.43
CA ILE A 39 16.41 -25.10 -1.51
C ILE A 39 15.37 -24.55 -0.53
N TYR A 40 15.82 -23.71 0.41
CA TYR A 40 14.96 -23.13 1.44
C TYR A 40 13.72 -22.48 0.81
N ARG A 41 12.54 -22.90 1.24
CA ARG A 41 11.25 -22.47 0.66
C ARG A 41 10.39 -21.88 1.76
N VAL A 42 10.37 -20.54 1.80
CA VAL A 42 9.52 -19.69 2.64
C VAL A 42 8.15 -20.33 2.89
N LEU A 43 7.73 -20.41 4.16
CA LEU A 43 6.50 -21.09 4.59
C LEU A 43 5.26 -20.64 3.82
N ALA A 44 5.15 -19.35 3.50
CA ALA A 44 4.07 -18.77 2.68
C ALA A 44 3.95 -19.36 1.25
N ARG A 45 5.02 -20.00 0.73
CA ARG A 45 5.02 -20.76 -0.53
C ARG A 45 4.96 -22.27 -0.30
N LYS A 46 5.46 -22.79 0.84
CA LYS A 46 5.39 -24.21 1.22
C LYS A 46 3.95 -24.63 1.56
N TYR A 47 3.29 -23.89 2.45
CA TYR A 47 1.92 -24.09 2.91
C TYR A 47 0.86 -23.31 2.13
N ARG A 48 1.11 -23.01 0.85
CA ARG A 48 0.06 -22.47 -0.02
C ARG A 48 -1.01 -23.55 -0.20
N PRO A 49 -2.30 -23.30 0.14
CA PRO A 49 -3.32 -24.33 0.15
C PRO A 49 -3.48 -24.97 -1.24
N SER A 50 -3.51 -26.29 -1.22
CA SER A 50 -3.62 -27.21 -2.35
C SER A 50 -5.07 -27.64 -2.62
N LYS A 51 -5.92 -27.59 -1.58
CA LYS A 51 -7.34 -27.94 -1.57
C LYS A 51 -8.19 -26.85 -0.92
N PHE A 52 -9.50 -26.87 -1.19
CA PHE A 52 -10.45 -25.95 -0.56
C PHE A 52 -10.66 -26.21 0.94
N SER A 53 -10.43 -27.44 1.42
CA SER A 53 -10.44 -27.79 2.85
C SER A 53 -9.31 -27.13 3.65
N GLU A 54 -8.28 -26.61 2.98
CA GLU A 54 -7.12 -25.94 3.59
C GLU A 54 -7.30 -24.40 3.59
N LEU A 55 -8.42 -23.88 3.05
CA LEU A 55 -8.74 -22.45 3.11
C LEU A 55 -9.40 -22.09 4.45
N ILE A 56 -8.75 -21.23 5.22
CA ILE A 56 -9.14 -20.90 6.58
C ILE A 56 -10.18 -19.78 6.59
N GLY A 57 -11.33 -20.02 7.23
CA GLY A 57 -12.36 -19.01 7.51
C GLY A 57 -13.16 -18.52 6.30
N GLN A 58 -13.11 -19.23 5.16
CA GLN A 58 -13.81 -18.85 3.92
C GLN A 58 -14.93 -19.84 3.54
N ASP A 59 -15.47 -20.60 4.51
CA ASP A 59 -16.40 -21.72 4.31
C ASP A 59 -17.62 -21.38 3.45
N ALA A 60 -18.18 -20.17 3.62
CA ALA A 60 -19.33 -19.71 2.86
C ALA A 60 -19.04 -19.56 1.34
N MET A 61 -17.82 -19.16 0.98
CA MET A 61 -17.37 -19.09 -0.42
C MET A 61 -17.17 -20.49 -0.98
N VAL A 62 -16.50 -21.38 -0.22
CA VAL A 62 -16.29 -22.79 -0.61
C VAL A 62 -17.63 -23.50 -0.85
N GLN A 63 -18.60 -23.32 0.05
CA GLN A 63 -19.93 -23.92 -0.07
C GLN A 63 -20.71 -23.35 -1.27
N THR A 64 -20.57 -22.06 -1.56
CA THR A 64 -21.20 -21.42 -2.73
C THR A 64 -20.63 -21.97 -4.03
N LEU A 65 -19.29 -22.09 -4.13
CA LEU A 65 -18.61 -22.67 -5.28
C LEU A 65 -18.94 -24.16 -5.46
N ALA A 66 -18.94 -24.94 -4.38
CA ALA A 66 -19.34 -26.35 -4.39
C ALA A 66 -20.76 -26.54 -4.94
N ASN A 67 -21.68 -25.66 -4.56
CA ASN A 67 -23.06 -25.66 -5.05
C ASN A 67 -23.15 -25.23 -6.52
N ALA A 68 -22.33 -24.28 -6.97
CA ALA A 68 -22.27 -23.83 -8.36
C ALA A 68 -21.74 -24.93 -9.30
N ILE A 69 -20.65 -25.60 -8.90
CA ILE A 69 -20.07 -26.76 -9.60
C ILE A 69 -21.11 -27.88 -9.73
N LYS A 70 -21.72 -28.32 -8.61
CA LYS A 70 -22.73 -29.39 -8.59
C LYS A 70 -24.01 -29.11 -9.39
N ARG A 71 -24.27 -27.84 -9.73
CA ARG A 71 -25.46 -27.40 -10.48
C ARG A 71 -25.14 -26.97 -11.92
N GLU A 72 -23.88 -27.14 -12.34
CA GLU A 72 -23.35 -26.70 -13.65
C GLU A 72 -23.64 -25.22 -13.95
N ARG A 73 -23.75 -24.39 -12.91
CA ARG A 73 -24.05 -22.95 -12.98
C ARG A 73 -22.84 -22.14 -12.53
N LEU A 74 -21.78 -22.23 -13.32
CA LEU A 74 -20.53 -21.49 -13.11
C LEU A 74 -20.60 -20.13 -13.81
N ALA A 75 -20.25 -19.06 -13.11
CA ALA A 75 -20.04 -17.76 -13.73
C ALA A 75 -18.95 -17.82 -14.81
N HIS A 76 -18.95 -16.82 -15.70
CA HIS A 76 -17.86 -16.60 -16.66
C HIS A 76 -16.71 -15.79 -16.05
N ALA A 77 -17.01 -14.94 -15.07
CA ALA A 77 -16.03 -14.16 -14.33
C ALA A 77 -16.27 -14.22 -12.82
N PHE A 78 -15.19 -14.33 -12.06
CA PHE A 78 -15.17 -14.31 -10.61
C PHE A 78 -14.27 -13.16 -10.13
N LEU A 79 -14.68 -12.47 -9.07
CA LEU A 79 -13.89 -11.41 -8.44
C LEU A 79 -13.66 -11.74 -6.97
N MET A 80 -12.40 -11.96 -6.60
CA MET A 80 -11.96 -12.15 -5.23
C MET A 80 -11.45 -10.82 -4.69
N THR A 81 -12.10 -10.28 -3.66
CA THR A 81 -11.63 -9.09 -2.96
C THR A 81 -11.46 -9.35 -1.47
N GLY A 82 -10.67 -8.53 -0.81
CA GLY A 82 -10.26 -8.71 0.58
C GLY A 82 -8.84 -8.21 0.80
N VAL A 83 -8.39 -8.25 2.05
CA VAL A 83 -7.09 -7.69 2.45
C VAL A 83 -5.90 -8.36 1.75
N ARG A 84 -4.73 -7.72 1.84
CA ARG A 84 -3.47 -8.33 1.41
C ARG A 84 -3.25 -9.65 2.15
N GLY A 85 -2.72 -10.66 1.46
CA GLY A 85 -2.30 -11.93 2.06
C GLY A 85 -3.39 -12.87 2.63
N VAL A 86 -4.68 -12.51 2.53
CA VAL A 86 -5.82 -13.38 2.92
C VAL A 86 -6.03 -14.62 2.02
N GLY A 87 -5.32 -14.70 0.89
CA GLY A 87 -5.36 -15.87 -0.01
C GLY A 87 -6.17 -15.70 -1.30
N LYS A 88 -6.38 -14.48 -1.80
CA LYS A 88 -7.09 -14.20 -3.07
C LYS A 88 -6.51 -15.01 -4.25
N THR A 89 -5.25 -14.81 -4.59
CA THR A 89 -4.54 -15.50 -5.70
C THR A 89 -4.38 -17.01 -5.46
N SER A 90 -4.32 -17.44 -4.20
CA SER A 90 -4.35 -18.86 -3.83
C SER A 90 -5.71 -19.47 -4.17
N THR A 91 -6.79 -18.78 -3.81
CA THR A 91 -8.18 -19.17 -4.14
C THR A 91 -8.40 -19.18 -5.65
N ALA A 92 -7.85 -18.20 -6.38
CA ALA A 92 -7.91 -18.17 -7.85
C ALA A 92 -7.32 -19.45 -8.47
N ARG A 93 -6.11 -19.84 -8.05
CA ARG A 93 -5.49 -21.10 -8.51
C ARG A 93 -6.27 -22.34 -8.07
N LEU A 94 -6.86 -22.34 -6.87
CA LEU A 94 -7.73 -23.44 -6.42
C LEU A 94 -8.98 -23.57 -7.28
N ILE A 95 -9.63 -22.46 -7.66
CA ILE A 95 -10.75 -22.47 -8.61
C ILE A 95 -10.28 -23.01 -9.97
N ALA A 96 -9.12 -22.56 -10.47
CA ALA A 96 -8.56 -23.08 -11.72
C ALA A 96 -8.32 -24.60 -11.68
N LYS A 97 -7.76 -25.11 -10.57
CA LYS A 97 -7.64 -26.57 -10.34
C LYS A 97 -8.99 -27.26 -10.28
N ALA A 98 -9.97 -26.73 -9.54
CA ALA A 98 -11.31 -27.31 -9.43
C ALA A 98 -12.02 -27.45 -10.79
N LEU A 99 -11.87 -26.47 -11.67
CA LEU A 99 -12.51 -26.45 -12.99
C LEU A 99 -11.81 -27.34 -14.02
N ASN A 100 -10.48 -27.46 -13.95
CA ASN A 100 -9.66 -28.21 -14.90
C ASN A 100 -9.16 -29.58 -14.40
N CYS A 101 -9.51 -29.99 -13.18
CA CYS A 101 -9.15 -31.31 -12.64
C CYS A 101 -9.83 -32.43 -13.43
N ILE A 102 -9.03 -33.35 -13.97
CA ILE A 102 -9.46 -34.58 -14.65
C ILE A 102 -9.50 -35.82 -13.72
N GLY A 103 -9.26 -35.65 -12.42
CA GLY A 103 -9.13 -36.76 -11.46
C GLY A 103 -7.86 -37.60 -11.68
N ALA A 104 -7.63 -38.59 -10.81
CA ALA A 104 -6.51 -39.54 -10.97
C ALA A 104 -6.73 -40.46 -12.19
N ASP A 105 -7.99 -40.83 -12.46
CA ASP A 105 -8.37 -41.75 -13.54
C ASP A 105 -8.58 -41.07 -14.90
N GLY A 106 -8.31 -39.76 -15.01
CA GLY A 106 -8.41 -38.98 -16.25
C GLY A 106 -9.84 -38.68 -16.76
N GLN A 107 -10.89 -39.24 -16.15
CA GLN A 107 -12.31 -39.05 -16.55
C GLN A 107 -13.12 -38.14 -15.60
N GLY A 108 -12.45 -37.40 -14.71
CA GLY A 108 -13.08 -36.50 -13.74
C GLY A 108 -13.75 -35.28 -14.37
N GLY A 109 -14.89 -34.89 -13.78
CA GLY A 109 -15.54 -33.60 -14.02
C GLY A 109 -15.02 -32.50 -13.07
N PRO A 110 -15.46 -31.24 -13.25
CA PRO A 110 -15.18 -30.16 -12.31
C PRO A 110 -15.57 -30.55 -10.88
N THR A 111 -14.68 -30.31 -9.92
CA THR A 111 -14.81 -30.79 -8.54
C THR A 111 -14.32 -29.77 -7.53
N ILE A 112 -14.96 -29.69 -6.36
CA ILE A 112 -14.49 -28.84 -5.25
C ILE A 112 -13.31 -29.47 -4.49
N ASP A 113 -13.06 -30.77 -4.65
CA ASP A 113 -11.85 -31.44 -4.14
C ASP A 113 -10.96 -31.86 -5.33
N PRO A 114 -10.07 -30.96 -5.81
CA PRO A 114 -9.13 -31.30 -6.87
C PRO A 114 -8.11 -32.34 -6.37
N CYS A 115 -7.84 -33.37 -7.17
CA CYS A 115 -7.05 -34.52 -6.73
C CYS A 115 -5.58 -34.21 -6.36
N GLY A 116 -5.03 -33.09 -6.85
CA GLY A 116 -3.64 -32.69 -6.60
C GLY A 116 -2.58 -33.48 -7.38
N GLN A 117 -2.94 -34.59 -8.01
CA GLN A 117 -2.01 -35.56 -8.61
C GLN A 117 -2.06 -35.62 -10.15
N CYS A 118 -3.15 -35.18 -10.78
CA CYS A 118 -3.23 -35.15 -12.24
C CYS A 118 -2.41 -34.00 -12.83
N GLU A 119 -2.02 -34.14 -14.10
CA GLU A 119 -1.18 -33.16 -14.81
C GLU A 119 -1.72 -31.71 -14.69
N PRO A 120 -3.03 -31.44 -14.88
CA PRO A 120 -3.55 -30.08 -14.69
C PRO A 120 -3.40 -29.57 -13.25
N CYS A 121 -3.62 -30.42 -12.24
CA CYS A 121 -3.50 -30.02 -10.83
C CYS A 121 -2.06 -29.67 -10.42
N ILE A 122 -1.08 -30.40 -10.97
CA ILE A 122 0.35 -30.15 -10.74
C ILE A 122 0.78 -28.90 -11.49
N ALA A 123 0.54 -28.82 -12.81
CA ALA A 123 0.97 -27.70 -13.63
C ALA A 123 0.34 -26.35 -13.21
N ILE A 124 -0.93 -26.33 -12.76
CA ILE A 124 -1.57 -25.12 -12.18
C ILE A 124 -0.98 -24.79 -10.80
N GLY A 125 -0.61 -25.81 -10.01
CA GLY A 125 0.06 -25.61 -8.72
C GLY A 125 1.45 -24.98 -8.85
N GLU A 126 2.16 -25.33 -9.92
CA GLU A 126 3.50 -24.83 -10.25
C GLU A 126 3.48 -23.53 -11.07
N GLY A 127 2.33 -23.15 -11.64
CA GLY A 127 2.16 -21.92 -12.42
C GLY A 127 2.61 -22.02 -13.89
N ARG A 128 2.64 -23.23 -14.46
CA ARG A 128 3.16 -23.53 -15.81
C ARG A 128 2.14 -24.14 -16.78
N HIS A 129 0.84 -24.05 -16.44
CA HIS A 129 -0.22 -24.67 -17.24
C HIS A 129 -0.61 -23.79 -18.44
N MET A 130 -0.52 -24.31 -19.67
CA MET A 130 -0.76 -23.52 -20.90
C MET A 130 -2.15 -22.85 -20.95
N ASP A 131 -3.21 -23.56 -20.55
CA ASP A 131 -4.57 -22.98 -20.50
C ASP A 131 -4.89 -22.20 -19.22
N VAL A 132 -3.95 -21.98 -18.28
CA VAL A 132 -4.17 -21.16 -17.09
C VAL A 132 -3.11 -20.07 -17.02
N ILE A 133 -3.46 -18.91 -17.56
CA ILE A 133 -2.59 -17.76 -17.70
C ILE A 133 -2.76 -16.88 -16.46
N GLU A 134 -1.68 -16.68 -15.70
CA GLU A 134 -1.63 -15.80 -14.54
C GLU A 134 -0.86 -14.52 -14.92
N MET A 135 -1.51 -13.36 -14.79
CA MET A 135 -0.94 -12.05 -15.07
C MET A 135 -1.07 -11.16 -13.83
N ASP A 136 0.02 -10.50 -13.44
CA ASP A 136 -0.01 -9.44 -12.44
C ASP A 136 -0.30 -8.10 -13.14
N ALA A 137 -1.44 -7.49 -12.85
CA ALA A 137 -1.82 -6.20 -13.42
C ALA A 137 -0.92 -5.04 -12.95
N ALA A 138 -0.16 -5.20 -11.85
CA ALA A 138 0.83 -4.20 -11.43
C ALA A 138 2.05 -4.17 -12.38
N SER A 139 2.43 -5.30 -12.97
CA SER A 139 3.47 -5.39 -14.00
C SER A 139 2.91 -5.14 -15.41
N HIS A 140 1.69 -5.58 -15.68
CA HIS A 140 1.01 -5.50 -16.97
C HIS A 140 -0.22 -4.57 -16.90
N THR A 141 0.02 -3.28 -16.67
CA THR A 141 -1.04 -2.24 -16.54
C THR A 141 -1.66 -1.80 -17.89
N GLY A 142 -1.00 -2.20 -19.00
CA GLY A 142 -1.21 -1.67 -20.34
C GLY A 142 -2.47 -2.17 -21.04
N VAL A 143 -2.94 -1.35 -21.99
CA VAL A 143 -4.06 -1.74 -22.88
C VAL A 143 -3.62 -2.80 -23.89
N ASN A 144 -2.32 -2.89 -24.17
CA ASN A 144 -1.78 -3.83 -25.18
C ASN A 144 -1.73 -5.25 -24.62
N ASP A 145 -1.21 -5.45 -23.41
CA ASP A 145 -1.21 -6.75 -22.70
C ASP A 145 -2.64 -7.34 -22.65
N VAL A 146 -3.62 -6.48 -22.35
CA VAL A 146 -5.02 -6.86 -22.28
C VAL A 146 -5.65 -7.11 -23.67
N ARG A 147 -5.18 -6.45 -24.73
CA ARG A 147 -5.60 -6.78 -26.12
C ARG A 147 -5.08 -8.15 -26.56
N GLU A 148 -3.84 -8.48 -26.22
CA GLU A 148 -3.27 -9.81 -26.50
C GLU A 148 -4.08 -10.91 -25.81
N ILE A 149 -4.51 -10.69 -24.56
CA ILE A 149 -5.48 -11.56 -23.87
C ILE A 149 -6.80 -11.67 -24.66
N ILE A 150 -7.40 -10.54 -25.07
CA ILE A 150 -8.70 -10.53 -25.80
C ILE A 150 -8.61 -11.25 -27.15
N GLU A 151 -7.45 -11.20 -27.83
CA GLU A 151 -7.21 -11.97 -29.05
C GLU A 151 -7.01 -13.47 -28.74
N ALA A 152 -6.20 -13.79 -27.74
CA ALA A 152 -5.95 -15.17 -27.29
C ALA A 152 -7.20 -15.88 -26.72
N VAL A 153 -8.16 -15.13 -26.18
CA VAL A 153 -9.46 -15.61 -25.67
C VAL A 153 -10.32 -16.27 -26.75
N ARG A 154 -10.18 -15.87 -28.02
CA ARG A 154 -10.99 -16.41 -29.13
C ARG A 154 -10.68 -17.86 -29.47
N TYR A 155 -9.49 -18.34 -29.10
CA TYR A 155 -9.06 -19.70 -29.35
C TYR A 155 -9.49 -20.63 -28.21
N ALA A 156 -9.86 -21.87 -28.55
CA ALA A 156 -10.18 -22.92 -27.60
C ALA A 156 -9.00 -23.24 -26.67
N SER A 157 -9.27 -23.95 -25.56
CA SER A 157 -8.22 -24.55 -24.73
C SER A 157 -7.50 -25.68 -25.47
N VAL A 158 -6.22 -25.88 -25.14
CA VAL A 158 -5.33 -26.85 -25.79
C VAL A 158 -5.42 -28.23 -25.13
N SER A 159 -5.46 -28.28 -23.80
CA SER A 159 -5.43 -29.51 -23.01
C SER A 159 -6.48 -29.56 -21.89
N ALA A 160 -6.90 -28.41 -21.38
CA ALA A 160 -7.86 -28.33 -20.28
C ALA A 160 -9.31 -28.10 -20.73
N ARG A 161 -10.25 -28.31 -19.78
CA ARG A 161 -11.69 -28.08 -19.97
C ARG A 161 -12.05 -26.60 -20.15
N TYR A 162 -11.37 -25.72 -19.44
CA TYR A 162 -11.53 -24.27 -19.53
C TYR A 162 -10.17 -23.60 -19.71
N LYS A 163 -10.15 -22.55 -20.53
CA LYS A 163 -9.07 -21.58 -20.62
C LYS A 163 -9.31 -20.48 -19.60
N ILE A 164 -8.36 -20.29 -18.69
CA ILE A 164 -8.55 -19.52 -17.47
C ILE A 164 -7.53 -18.38 -17.42
N TYR A 165 -8.02 -17.16 -17.19
CA TYR A 165 -7.19 -15.97 -17.00
C TYR A 165 -7.31 -15.51 -15.55
N ILE A 166 -6.22 -15.67 -14.79
CA ILE A 166 -6.06 -15.12 -13.45
C ILE A 166 -5.38 -13.76 -13.59
N ILE A 167 -6.04 -12.70 -13.13
CA ILE A 167 -5.52 -11.34 -13.17
C ILE A 167 -5.46 -10.83 -11.74
N ASP A 168 -4.24 -10.80 -11.18
CA ASP A 168 -4.00 -10.32 -9.81
C ASP A 168 -3.84 -8.80 -9.77
N GLU A 169 -4.17 -8.22 -8.62
CA GLU A 169 -4.30 -6.78 -8.35
C GLU A 169 -4.94 -5.97 -9.50
N VAL A 170 -6.07 -6.48 -10.03
CA VAL A 170 -6.76 -5.93 -11.22
C VAL A 170 -7.06 -4.43 -11.16
N HIS A 171 -7.15 -3.84 -9.96
CA HIS A 171 -7.32 -2.41 -9.76
C HIS A 171 -6.17 -1.54 -10.32
N MET A 172 -5.02 -2.15 -10.63
CA MET A 172 -3.87 -1.51 -11.28
C MET A 172 -4.03 -1.39 -12.81
N LEU A 173 -5.01 -2.08 -13.42
CA LEU A 173 -5.28 -1.92 -14.84
C LEU A 173 -5.75 -0.49 -15.17
N SER A 174 -5.25 0.05 -16.28
CA SER A 174 -5.72 1.33 -16.79
C SER A 174 -7.20 1.28 -17.20
N THR A 175 -7.92 2.41 -17.10
CA THR A 175 -9.34 2.52 -17.49
C THR A 175 -9.59 2.04 -18.93
N ASN A 176 -8.62 2.28 -19.83
CA ASN A 176 -8.69 1.83 -21.22
C ASN A 176 -8.56 0.30 -21.36
N ALA A 177 -7.78 -0.35 -20.50
CA ALA A 177 -7.67 -1.81 -20.45
C ALA A 177 -8.98 -2.43 -19.92
N PHE A 178 -9.58 -1.87 -18.86
CA PHE A 178 -10.91 -2.27 -18.41
C PHE A 178 -11.97 -2.16 -19.51
N ASN A 179 -12.02 -1.02 -20.22
CA ASN A 179 -12.97 -0.81 -21.30
C ASN A 179 -12.79 -1.81 -22.46
N ALA A 180 -11.55 -2.24 -22.74
CA ALA A 180 -11.28 -3.29 -23.72
C ALA A 180 -11.87 -4.65 -23.28
N LEU A 181 -11.73 -5.01 -22.00
CA LEU A 181 -12.28 -6.26 -21.45
C LEU A 181 -13.81 -6.30 -21.40
N LEU A 182 -14.50 -5.16 -21.31
CA LEU A 182 -15.96 -5.13 -21.14
C LEU A 182 -16.70 -5.94 -22.20
N LYS A 183 -16.33 -5.83 -23.49
CA LYS A 183 -16.98 -6.61 -24.55
C LYS A 183 -16.81 -8.12 -24.36
N THR A 184 -15.62 -8.54 -23.94
CA THR A 184 -15.30 -9.95 -23.67
C THR A 184 -15.95 -10.47 -22.39
N LEU A 185 -16.27 -9.60 -21.42
CA LEU A 185 -17.04 -9.93 -20.23
C LEU A 185 -18.57 -9.91 -20.48
N GLU A 186 -19.04 -9.18 -21.49
CA GLU A 186 -20.44 -9.19 -21.93
C GLU A 186 -20.78 -10.43 -22.75
N GLU A 187 -19.90 -10.79 -23.70
CA GLU A 187 -20.06 -11.93 -24.60
C GLU A 187 -18.88 -12.92 -24.47
N PRO A 188 -18.69 -13.56 -23.29
CA PRO A 188 -17.57 -14.46 -23.04
C PRO A 188 -17.76 -15.81 -23.77
N PRO A 189 -16.72 -16.37 -24.41
CA PRO A 189 -16.76 -17.74 -24.92
C PRO A 189 -16.99 -18.75 -23.78
N GLU A 190 -17.78 -19.80 -24.03
CA GLU A 190 -18.18 -20.77 -22.99
C GLU A 190 -16.99 -21.49 -22.33
N HIS A 191 -15.92 -21.71 -23.09
CA HIS A 191 -14.68 -22.34 -22.64
C HIS A 191 -13.76 -21.40 -21.84
N VAL A 192 -14.10 -20.12 -21.69
CA VAL A 192 -13.24 -19.11 -21.04
C VAL A 192 -13.77 -18.72 -19.66
N LYS A 193 -12.86 -18.58 -18.68
CA LYS A 193 -13.16 -18.11 -17.33
C LYS A 193 -12.16 -17.04 -16.87
N PHE A 194 -12.67 -15.95 -16.31
CA PHE A 194 -11.86 -14.89 -15.71
C PHE A 194 -11.87 -14.99 -14.17
N LEU A 195 -10.71 -14.78 -13.56
CA LEU A 195 -10.47 -14.82 -12.12
C LEU A 195 -9.71 -13.56 -11.72
N PHE A 196 -10.45 -12.53 -11.33
CA PHE A 196 -9.90 -11.26 -10.88
C PHE A 196 -9.60 -11.29 -9.39
N ALA A 197 -8.44 -10.80 -8.97
CA ALA A 197 -8.12 -10.55 -7.56
C ALA A 197 -7.78 -9.06 -7.33
N THR A 198 -8.21 -8.49 -6.21
CA THR A 198 -7.90 -7.10 -5.84
C THR A 198 -7.90 -6.87 -4.32
N THR A 199 -7.00 -6.03 -3.81
CA THR A 199 -7.14 -5.39 -2.48
C THR A 199 -8.18 -4.27 -2.48
N GLU A 200 -8.30 -3.53 -3.57
CA GLU A 200 -9.12 -2.32 -3.68
C GLU A 200 -10.26 -2.55 -4.68
N VAL A 201 -11.44 -2.94 -4.17
CA VAL A 201 -12.62 -3.18 -5.02
C VAL A 201 -13.23 -1.90 -5.58
N ASP A 202 -13.13 -0.79 -4.84
CA ASP A 202 -13.77 0.48 -5.22
C ASP A 202 -13.06 1.18 -6.39
N LYS A 203 -11.81 0.79 -6.69
CA LYS A 203 -11.08 1.18 -7.91
C LYS A 203 -11.51 0.40 -9.15
N VAL A 204 -12.20 -0.74 -9.01
CA VAL A 204 -12.67 -1.55 -10.14
C VAL A 204 -13.99 -0.97 -10.66
N PRO A 205 -14.13 -0.69 -11.98
CA PRO A 205 -15.35 -0.11 -12.52
C PRO A 205 -16.61 -0.94 -12.22
N ILE A 206 -17.70 -0.27 -11.83
CA ILE A 206 -19.00 -0.91 -11.51
C ILE A 206 -19.52 -1.77 -12.68
N THR A 207 -19.19 -1.39 -13.92
CA THR A 207 -19.48 -2.16 -15.14
C THR A 207 -18.81 -3.54 -15.17
N VAL A 208 -17.62 -3.69 -14.59
CA VAL A 208 -16.94 -4.98 -14.41
C VAL A 208 -17.54 -5.72 -13.21
N LEU A 209 -17.76 -5.01 -12.09
CA LEU A 209 -18.33 -5.60 -10.86
C LEU A 209 -19.69 -6.27 -11.13
N SER A 210 -20.56 -5.66 -11.93
CA SER A 210 -21.90 -6.21 -12.22
C SER A 210 -21.90 -7.46 -13.11
N ARG A 211 -20.77 -7.78 -13.75
CA ARG A 211 -20.58 -8.98 -14.60
C ARG A 211 -19.83 -10.10 -13.87
N CYS A 212 -19.22 -9.82 -12.72
CA CYS A 212 -18.45 -10.80 -11.95
C CYS A 212 -19.26 -11.41 -10.80
N GLN A 213 -19.11 -12.72 -10.56
CA GLN A 213 -19.48 -13.29 -9.27
C GLN A 213 -18.46 -12.87 -8.21
N ARG A 214 -18.84 -11.91 -7.36
CA ARG A 214 -18.00 -11.35 -6.29
C ARG A 214 -17.95 -12.28 -5.07
N PHE A 215 -16.74 -12.50 -4.56
CA PHE A 215 -16.44 -13.17 -3.30
C PHE A 215 -15.59 -12.24 -2.42
N ASP A 216 -16.15 -11.87 -1.26
CA ASP A 216 -15.46 -11.08 -0.24
C ASP A 216 -14.74 -12.02 0.74
N LEU A 217 -13.42 -12.14 0.61
CA LEU A 217 -12.58 -12.91 1.53
C LEU A 217 -12.40 -12.12 2.83
N LYS A 218 -12.93 -12.67 3.93
CA LYS A 218 -12.93 -12.01 5.24
C LYS A 218 -11.54 -12.10 5.88
N ARG A 219 -11.16 -11.07 6.66
CA ARG A 219 -10.02 -11.18 7.60
C ARG A 219 -10.24 -12.38 8.52
N ILE A 220 -9.20 -13.16 8.74
CA ILE A 220 -9.24 -14.33 9.62
C ILE A 220 -9.02 -13.86 11.07
N SER A 221 -9.69 -14.47 12.05
CA SER A 221 -9.50 -14.11 13.45
C SER A 221 -8.11 -14.52 13.95
N SER A 222 -7.58 -13.79 14.93
CA SER A 222 -6.32 -14.13 15.62
C SER A 222 -6.35 -15.55 16.18
N GLU A 223 -7.48 -16.01 16.74
CA GLU A 223 -7.65 -17.38 17.23
C GLU A 223 -7.49 -18.45 16.14
N LEU A 224 -8.03 -18.20 14.95
CA LEU A 224 -7.92 -19.14 13.83
C LEU A 224 -6.50 -19.14 13.23
N LEU A 225 -5.87 -17.96 13.14
CA LEU A 225 -4.47 -17.85 12.74
C LEU A 225 -3.54 -18.55 13.73
N ALA A 226 -3.72 -18.33 15.04
CA ALA A 226 -2.93 -19.00 16.07
C ALA A 226 -3.01 -20.52 15.96
N LYS A 227 -4.23 -21.08 15.86
CA LYS A 227 -4.45 -22.53 15.65
C LYS A 227 -3.76 -23.05 14.39
N HIS A 228 -3.79 -22.29 13.29
CA HIS A 228 -3.12 -22.67 12.05
C HIS A 228 -1.59 -22.64 12.18
N PHE A 229 -1.03 -21.60 12.80
CA PHE A 229 0.42 -21.49 13.01
C PHE A 229 0.92 -22.58 13.97
N THR A 230 0.16 -22.95 15.01
CA THR A 230 0.47 -24.13 15.85
C THR A 230 0.57 -25.42 15.03
N GLN A 231 -0.33 -25.62 14.05
CA GLN A 231 -0.26 -26.80 13.16
C GLN A 231 0.98 -26.78 12.27
N ILE A 232 1.37 -25.62 11.74
CA ILE A 232 2.55 -25.47 10.87
C ILE A 232 3.85 -25.65 11.66
N ILE A 233 3.95 -25.09 12.87
CA ILE A 233 5.09 -25.27 13.77
C ILE A 233 5.33 -26.76 14.05
N ALA A 234 4.25 -27.52 14.29
CA ALA A 234 4.32 -28.97 14.45
C ALA A 234 4.75 -29.72 13.17
N LEU A 235 4.43 -29.22 11.98
CA LEU A 235 4.86 -29.80 10.70
C LEU A 235 6.32 -29.48 10.35
N GLU A 236 6.86 -28.35 10.83
CA GLU A 236 8.30 -28.03 10.76
C GLU A 236 9.13 -28.70 11.87
N ASN A 237 8.50 -29.39 12.83
CA ASN A 237 9.13 -29.99 14.01
C ASN A 237 9.80 -28.96 14.95
N CYS A 238 9.30 -27.72 14.98
CA CYS A 238 9.75 -26.68 15.90
C CYS A 238 8.89 -26.67 17.19
N GLU A 239 9.43 -26.11 18.27
CA GLU A 239 8.66 -25.82 19.49
C GLU A 239 8.43 -24.30 19.64
N ALA A 240 7.31 -23.90 20.24
CA ALA A 240 6.94 -22.49 20.39
C ALA A 240 6.10 -22.24 21.64
N GLU A 241 6.30 -21.07 22.26
CA GLU A 241 5.44 -20.61 23.36
C GLU A 241 4.06 -20.17 22.84
N GLU A 242 2.99 -20.47 23.58
CA GLU A 242 1.62 -20.07 23.21
C GLU A 242 1.48 -18.54 23.09
N GLU A 243 2.16 -17.77 23.96
CA GLU A 243 2.20 -16.31 23.86
C GLU A 243 2.92 -15.84 22.59
N ALA A 244 3.99 -16.51 22.16
CA ALA A 244 4.69 -16.18 20.92
C ALA A 244 3.78 -16.37 19.69
N ILE A 245 3.04 -17.48 19.64
CA ILE A 245 2.07 -17.75 18.58
C ILE A 245 0.95 -16.69 18.58
N ALA A 246 0.45 -16.32 19.76
CA ALA A 246 -0.57 -15.27 19.89
C ALA A 246 -0.08 -13.89 19.41
N LEU A 247 1.19 -13.54 19.68
CA LEU A 247 1.81 -12.31 19.18
C LEU A 247 1.93 -12.32 17.65
N ILE A 248 2.39 -13.42 17.03
CA ILE A 248 2.47 -13.58 15.57
C ILE A 248 1.07 -13.47 14.93
N ALA A 249 0.09 -14.18 15.49
CA ALA A 249 -1.30 -14.14 15.01
C ALA A 249 -1.96 -12.76 15.13
N GLN A 250 -1.53 -11.95 16.11
CA GLN A 250 -1.98 -10.58 16.28
C GLN A 250 -1.28 -9.61 15.31
N ALA A 251 0.04 -9.74 15.11
CA ALA A 251 0.81 -8.95 14.17
C ALA A 251 0.44 -9.23 12.70
N ALA A 252 -0.10 -10.42 12.40
CA ALA A 252 -0.61 -10.81 11.10
C ALA A 252 -1.88 -10.06 10.65
N GLU A 253 -2.61 -9.38 11.55
CA GLU A 253 -3.85 -8.62 11.28
C GLU A 253 -4.94 -9.34 10.44
N GLY A 254 -4.98 -10.68 10.48
CA GLY A 254 -5.92 -11.48 9.67
C GLY A 254 -5.43 -11.87 8.27
N SER A 255 -4.15 -11.62 7.96
CA SER A 255 -3.44 -12.07 6.75
C SER A 255 -2.65 -13.36 7.01
N VAL A 256 -2.95 -14.43 6.28
CA VAL A 256 -2.20 -15.70 6.40
C VAL A 256 -0.78 -15.54 5.88
N ARG A 257 -0.60 -14.87 4.74
CA ARG A 257 0.72 -14.70 4.10
C ARG A 257 1.69 -13.93 4.99
N ASP A 258 1.23 -12.85 5.59
CA ASP A 258 2.10 -11.97 6.38
C ASP A 258 2.43 -12.64 7.73
N GLY A 259 1.46 -13.28 8.39
CA GLY A 259 1.72 -14.10 9.58
C GLY A 259 2.64 -15.31 9.34
N LEU A 260 2.51 -15.98 8.19
CA LEU A 260 3.47 -17.02 7.76
C LEU A 260 4.87 -16.47 7.53
N SER A 261 5.00 -15.22 7.11
CA SER A 261 6.31 -14.59 6.85
C SER A 261 6.98 -14.17 8.17
N ILE A 262 6.18 -13.68 9.14
CA ILE A 262 6.62 -13.42 10.52
C ILE A 262 7.03 -14.73 11.21
N LEU A 263 6.29 -15.82 11.00
CA LEU A 263 6.64 -17.15 11.54
C LEU A 263 7.95 -17.70 10.95
N ASP A 264 8.18 -17.52 9.64
CA ASP A 264 9.41 -17.89 8.93
C ASP A 264 10.64 -17.19 9.58
N GLN A 265 10.51 -15.89 9.84
CA GLN A 265 11.53 -15.09 10.54
C GLN A 265 11.75 -15.58 11.98
N ALA A 266 10.67 -15.85 12.72
CA ALA A 266 10.74 -16.31 14.10
C ALA A 266 11.46 -17.66 14.26
N ILE A 267 11.28 -18.58 13.29
CA ILE A 267 11.99 -19.86 13.24
C ILE A 267 13.48 -19.64 12.95
N ALA A 268 13.81 -18.85 11.92
CA ALA A 268 15.20 -18.54 11.57
C ALA A 268 16.00 -17.89 12.72
N HIS A 269 15.34 -17.05 13.54
CA HIS A 269 15.93 -16.47 14.76
C HIS A 269 16.01 -17.45 15.94
N SER A 270 15.23 -18.54 15.96
CA SER A 270 15.32 -19.58 16.99
C SER A 270 16.44 -20.61 16.73
N ASP A 271 16.68 -20.94 15.45
CA ASP A 271 17.70 -21.92 15.07
C ASP A 271 19.13 -21.41 15.32
N PHE A 272 19.36 -20.10 15.13
CA PHE A 272 20.69 -19.49 15.24
C PHE A 272 21.28 -19.49 16.67
N GLU A 273 20.43 -19.60 17.70
CA GLU A 273 20.83 -19.55 19.11
C GLU A 273 20.69 -20.91 19.83
N GLY A 274 20.44 -22.00 19.10
CA GLY A 274 20.66 -23.37 19.57
C GLY A 274 19.55 -24.02 20.41
N ASP A 275 18.54 -23.27 20.88
CA ASP A 275 17.43 -23.82 21.68
C ASP A 275 16.25 -24.37 20.84
N GLY A 276 16.18 -24.06 19.54
CA GLY A 276 15.13 -24.56 18.62
C GLY A 276 13.69 -24.17 18.99
N LYS A 277 13.54 -23.18 19.88
CA LYS A 277 12.26 -22.75 20.47
C LYS A 277 11.94 -21.31 20.13
N ILE A 278 10.72 -21.07 19.64
CA ILE A 278 10.18 -19.74 19.40
C ILE A 278 9.69 -19.15 20.73
N LEU A 279 10.53 -18.32 21.34
CA LEU A 279 10.26 -17.64 22.61
C LEU A 279 9.50 -16.32 22.41
N SER A 280 8.56 -16.01 23.30
CA SER A 280 7.74 -14.79 23.26
C SER A 280 8.59 -13.52 23.35
N ALA A 281 9.67 -13.52 24.12
CA ALA A 281 10.62 -12.40 24.20
C ALA A 281 11.21 -12.06 22.82
N LYS A 282 11.83 -13.05 22.17
CA LYS A 282 12.43 -12.90 20.83
C LYS A 282 11.41 -12.42 19.80
N VAL A 283 10.17 -12.91 19.85
CA VAL A 283 9.10 -12.47 18.94
C VAL A 283 8.67 -11.02 19.20
N ARG A 284 8.68 -10.54 20.45
CA ARG A 284 8.46 -9.12 20.76
C ARG A 284 9.58 -8.26 20.17
N ASP A 285 10.84 -8.65 20.41
CA ASP A 285 12.03 -7.94 19.93
C ASP A 285 12.06 -7.87 18.40
N MET A 286 11.86 -9.01 17.72
CA MET A 286 11.80 -9.13 16.25
C MET A 286 10.69 -8.28 15.62
N LEU A 287 9.52 -8.17 16.28
CA LEU A 287 8.41 -7.35 15.81
C LEU A 287 8.54 -5.87 16.18
N GLY A 288 9.62 -5.45 16.86
CA GLY A 288 9.77 -4.11 17.41
C GLY A 288 8.66 -3.75 18.41
N LEU A 289 8.01 -4.75 19.01
CA LEU A 289 6.98 -4.56 20.01
C LEU A 289 7.66 -4.21 21.32
N SER A 290 7.64 -2.94 21.69
CA SER A 290 8.04 -2.51 23.03
C SER A 290 7.37 -3.36 24.09
N ASP A 291 8.11 -3.61 25.17
CA ASP A 291 7.56 -4.30 26.33
C ASP A 291 6.23 -3.63 26.75
N ARG A 292 5.20 -4.47 26.88
CA ARG A 292 3.88 -4.03 27.35
C ARG A 292 3.97 -3.51 28.78
N GLY A 293 5.00 -3.84 29.57
CA GLY A 293 5.40 -3.12 30.78
C GLY A 293 5.81 -1.69 30.48
N ALA A 294 6.90 -1.49 29.74
CA ALA A 294 7.42 -0.16 29.36
C ALA A 294 6.36 0.80 28.77
N ILE A 295 5.45 0.33 27.90
CA ILE A 295 4.34 1.16 27.38
C ILE A 295 3.32 1.51 28.47
N ARG A 296 3.00 0.59 29.39
CA ARG A 296 2.12 0.86 30.53
C ARG A 296 2.75 1.84 31.52
N ASP A 297 4.07 1.80 31.71
CA ASP A 297 4.77 2.68 32.64
C ASP A 297 5.00 4.08 32.03
N LEU A 298 5.18 4.18 30.70
CA LEU A 298 5.06 5.42 29.93
C LEU A 298 3.64 6.00 30.05
N MET A 299 2.60 5.18 29.87
CA MET A 299 1.20 5.60 30.03
C MET A 299 0.91 6.10 31.45
N GLN A 300 1.43 5.43 32.48
CA GLN A 300 1.35 5.89 33.88
C GLN A 300 1.98 7.29 34.02
N SER A 301 3.18 7.50 33.49
CA SER A 301 3.89 8.79 33.54
C SER A 301 3.11 9.91 32.82
N LEU A 302 2.45 9.61 31.70
CA LEU A 302 1.57 10.54 30.98
C LEU A 302 0.31 10.89 31.79
N LEU A 303 -0.25 9.94 32.53
CA LEU A 303 -1.43 10.15 33.38
C LEU A 303 -1.10 11.00 34.61
N ASP A 304 0.03 10.73 35.25
CA ASP A 304 0.56 11.48 36.40
C ASP A 304 1.05 12.89 35.99
N GLY A 305 1.29 13.12 34.69
CA GLY A 305 1.76 14.40 34.15
C GLY A 305 3.26 14.65 34.35
N ASP A 306 4.04 13.62 34.69
CA ASP A 306 5.49 13.70 34.83
C ASP A 306 6.15 13.60 33.46
N GLY A 307 6.43 14.76 32.87
CA GLY A 307 7.10 14.85 31.58
C GLY A 307 8.57 14.44 31.59
N LYS A 308 9.23 14.44 32.76
CA LYS A 308 10.62 13.97 32.84
C LYS A 308 10.64 12.44 32.74
N MET A 309 9.81 11.77 33.55
CA MET A 309 9.68 10.31 33.52
C MET A 309 9.14 9.82 32.17
N ALA A 310 8.14 10.49 31.59
CA ALA A 310 7.61 10.11 30.28
C ALA A 310 8.67 10.15 29.17
N LEU A 311 9.47 11.23 29.09
CA LEU A 311 10.58 11.30 28.13
C LEU A 311 11.69 10.28 28.44
N THR A 312 11.96 9.97 29.71
CA THR A 312 12.91 8.91 30.08
C THR A 312 12.43 7.53 29.61
N HIS A 313 11.15 7.19 29.81
CA HIS A 313 10.57 5.92 29.36
C HIS A 313 10.47 5.79 27.83
N ALA A 314 10.28 6.90 27.11
CA ALA A 314 10.30 6.90 25.65
C ALA A 314 11.73 6.73 25.10
N ASN A 315 12.70 7.48 25.62
CA ASN A 315 14.10 7.33 25.25
C ASN A 315 14.63 5.92 25.56
N SER A 316 14.30 5.34 26.72
CA SER A 316 14.74 3.98 27.05
C SER A 316 14.20 2.91 26.09
N GLN A 317 13.03 3.13 25.48
CA GLN A 317 12.51 2.24 24.43
C GLN A 317 13.24 2.46 23.10
N TYR A 318 13.55 3.71 22.75
CA TYR A 318 14.33 4.03 21.55
C TYR A 318 15.77 3.51 21.62
N ASP A 319 16.42 3.59 22.79
CA ASP A 319 17.75 3.02 23.05
C ASP A 319 17.77 1.48 22.94
N LEU A 320 16.60 0.83 23.12
CA LEU A 320 16.37 -0.59 22.88
C LEU A 320 15.96 -0.90 21.42
N GLY A 321 15.99 0.08 20.51
CA GLY A 321 15.70 -0.09 19.09
C GLY A 321 14.22 -0.06 18.71
N VAL A 322 13.31 0.32 19.61
CA VAL A 322 11.88 0.40 19.32
C VAL A 322 11.59 1.60 18.41
N ASP A 323 10.90 1.37 17.28
CA ASP A 323 10.41 2.42 16.39
C ASP A 323 9.47 3.39 17.17
N PRO A 324 9.74 4.71 17.18
CA PRO A 324 8.84 5.70 17.78
C PRO A 324 7.37 5.57 17.34
N LYS A 325 7.08 5.08 16.13
CA LYS A 325 5.72 4.78 15.67
C LYS A 325 5.08 3.62 16.44
N ALA A 326 5.85 2.58 16.78
CA ALA A 326 5.40 1.49 17.64
C ALA A 326 5.07 1.98 19.05
N ILE A 327 5.85 2.93 19.60
CA ILE A 327 5.57 3.56 20.90
C ILE A 327 4.21 4.28 20.88
N ILE A 328 3.95 5.13 19.87
CA ILE A 328 2.67 5.86 19.76
C ILE A 328 1.50 4.89 19.51
N ASN A 329 1.66 3.87 18.66
CA ASN A 329 0.66 2.82 18.47
C ASN A 329 0.35 2.05 19.77
N GLY A 330 1.37 1.75 20.58
CA GLY A 330 1.23 1.14 21.89
C GLY A 330 0.40 2.00 22.85
N LEU A 331 0.69 3.30 22.93
CA LEU A 331 -0.09 4.25 23.72
C LEU A 331 -1.55 4.36 23.25
N MET A 332 -1.79 4.41 21.93
CA MET A 332 -3.16 4.41 21.38
C MET A 332 -3.92 3.13 21.76
N ARG A 333 -3.25 1.97 21.70
CA ARG A 333 -3.82 0.70 22.11
C ARG A 333 -4.19 0.68 23.59
N GLU A 334 -3.36 1.22 24.48
CA GLU A 334 -3.71 1.37 25.90
C GLU A 334 -4.91 2.30 26.10
N VAL A 335 -4.94 3.48 25.47
CA VAL A 335 -6.10 4.41 25.53
C VAL A 335 -7.40 3.76 25.04
N HIS A 336 -7.34 2.97 23.96
CA HIS A 336 -8.47 2.20 23.45
C HIS A 336 -8.95 1.14 24.45
N LEU A 337 -8.03 0.35 25.02
CA LEU A 337 -8.39 -0.72 25.97
C LEU A 337 -8.94 -0.16 27.29
N ILE A 338 -8.42 0.98 27.77
CA ILE A 338 -8.99 1.70 28.94
C ILE A 338 -10.41 2.20 28.61
N SER A 339 -10.61 2.79 27.42
CA SER A 339 -11.94 3.27 26.98
C SER A 339 -12.98 2.13 26.90
N ILE A 340 -12.59 0.94 26.42
CA ILE A 340 -13.46 -0.25 26.42
C ILE A 340 -13.75 -0.71 27.87
N ALA A 341 -12.75 -0.67 28.76
CA ALA A 341 -12.93 -1.05 30.16
C ALA A 341 -13.89 -0.11 30.91
N GLN A 342 -13.91 1.20 30.60
CA GLN A 342 -14.89 2.15 31.17
C GLN A 342 -16.34 1.80 30.85
N ILE A 343 -16.59 1.13 29.73
CA ILE A 343 -17.94 0.75 29.27
C ILE A 343 -18.32 -0.66 29.79
N GLY A 344 -17.37 -1.40 30.40
CA GLY A 344 -17.60 -2.77 30.87
C GLY A 344 -17.73 -3.80 29.76
N ALA A 345 -17.27 -3.48 28.54
CA ALA A 345 -17.28 -4.40 27.42
C ALA A 345 -16.22 -5.52 27.60
N PRO A 346 -16.48 -6.75 27.11
CA PRO A 346 -15.59 -7.89 27.33
C PRO A 346 -14.21 -7.65 26.73
N GLN A 347 -13.19 -7.78 27.59
CA GLN A 347 -11.77 -7.67 27.22
C GLN A 347 -11.24 -9.01 26.71
N ASP A 348 -10.18 -8.93 25.89
CA ASP A 348 -9.48 -10.09 25.33
C ASP A 348 -8.86 -10.95 26.45
N GLN A 349 -9.24 -12.23 26.52
CA GLN A 349 -8.83 -13.15 27.58
C GLN A 349 -7.34 -13.57 27.49
N SER A 350 -6.67 -13.26 26.37
CA SER A 350 -5.23 -13.51 26.18
C SER A 350 -4.30 -12.53 26.95
N MET A 351 -4.87 -11.58 27.70
CA MET A 351 -4.11 -10.53 28.38
C MET A 351 -3.63 -10.93 29.78
N SER A 352 -2.40 -10.56 30.14
CA SER A 352 -1.86 -10.74 31.50
C SER A 352 -2.71 -10.02 32.55
N LYS A 353 -3.00 -10.73 33.66
CA LYS A 353 -3.84 -10.25 34.77
C LYS A 353 -3.37 -8.92 35.36
N GLU A 354 -2.06 -8.76 35.56
CA GLU A 354 -1.46 -7.51 36.07
C GLU A 354 -1.72 -6.32 35.12
N GLY A 355 -1.71 -6.60 33.81
CA GLY A 355 -2.07 -5.63 32.77
C GLY A 355 -3.56 -5.30 32.71
N GLN A 356 -4.43 -6.20 33.14
CA GLN A 356 -5.87 -5.96 33.28
C GLN A 356 -6.17 -5.11 34.52
N GLU A 357 -5.57 -5.44 35.66
CA GLU A 357 -5.72 -4.68 36.91
C GLU A 357 -5.24 -3.22 36.82
N LYS A 358 -4.09 -2.96 36.16
CA LYS A 358 -3.62 -1.57 35.92
C LYS A 358 -4.66 -0.79 35.08
N ARG A 359 -5.17 -1.39 34.00
CA ARG A 359 -6.18 -0.78 33.12
C ARG A 359 -7.51 -0.50 33.81
N GLU A 360 -7.98 -1.41 34.65
CA GLU A 360 -9.24 -1.22 35.38
C GLU A 360 -9.14 -0.10 36.42
N LYS A 361 -7.99 0.03 37.11
CA LYS A 361 -7.69 1.19 37.97
C LYS A 361 -7.65 2.51 37.19
N TRP A 362 -7.07 2.52 35.98
CA TRP A 362 -7.08 3.71 35.12
C TRP A 362 -8.49 4.05 34.62
N ALA A 363 -9.27 3.06 34.21
CA ALA A 363 -10.65 3.25 33.76
C ALA A 363 -11.53 3.90 34.83
N GLN A 364 -11.34 3.56 36.11
CA GLN A 364 -12.06 4.17 37.24
C GLN A 364 -11.62 5.60 37.57
N ASN A 365 -10.36 5.97 37.29
CA ASN A 365 -9.77 7.24 37.74
C ASN A 365 -9.69 8.36 36.68
N ILE A 366 -9.85 8.04 35.39
CA ILE A 366 -9.70 9.02 34.29
C ILE A 366 -11.06 9.44 33.75
N SER A 367 -11.26 10.73 33.46
CA SER A 367 -12.48 11.20 32.78
C SER A 367 -12.51 10.74 31.31
N ALA A 368 -13.68 10.31 30.81
CA ALA A 368 -13.83 9.94 29.40
C ALA A 368 -13.44 11.07 28.41
N PRO A 369 -13.72 12.38 28.68
CA PRO A 369 -13.22 13.47 27.85
C PRO A 369 -11.68 13.52 27.74
N ARG A 370 -10.97 13.23 28.84
CA ARG A 370 -9.50 13.22 28.87
C ARG A 370 -8.91 12.04 28.09
N LEU A 371 -9.54 10.86 28.12
CA LEU A 371 -9.17 9.74 27.25
C LEU A 371 -9.42 10.04 25.77
N GLN A 372 -10.55 10.66 25.43
CA GLN A 372 -10.84 11.08 24.05
C GLN A 372 -9.85 12.13 23.54
N MET A 373 -9.43 13.06 24.41
CA MET A 373 -8.37 14.03 24.11
C MET A 373 -7.02 13.35 23.86
N PHE A 374 -6.64 12.37 24.70
CA PHE A 374 -5.42 11.58 24.51
C PHE A 374 -5.45 10.84 23.17
N TRP A 375 -6.57 10.18 22.85
CA TRP A 375 -6.78 9.50 21.57
C TRP A 375 -6.58 10.44 20.39
N GLN A 376 -7.19 11.64 20.43
CA GLN A 376 -7.08 12.62 19.35
C GLN A 376 -5.65 13.16 19.19
N LEU A 377 -4.94 13.42 20.30
CA LEU A 377 -3.55 13.89 20.27
C LEU A 377 -2.58 12.83 19.74
N LEU A 378 -2.77 11.56 20.12
CA LEU A 378 -1.98 10.44 19.59
C LEU A 378 -2.28 10.15 18.12
N LEU A 379 -3.55 10.21 17.71
CA LEU A 379 -3.97 10.03 16.32
C LEU A 379 -3.37 11.12 15.40
N GLN A 380 -3.41 12.39 15.81
CA GLN A 380 -2.70 13.46 15.12
C GLN A 380 -1.18 13.23 15.15
N GLY A 381 -0.66 12.75 16.29
CA GLY A 381 0.74 12.39 16.44
C GLY A 381 1.24 11.35 15.44
N LEU A 382 0.45 10.34 15.09
CA LEU A 382 0.79 9.34 14.06
C LEU A 382 0.88 9.92 12.64
N GLU A 383 0.18 11.03 12.35
CA GLU A 383 0.28 11.75 11.08
C GLU A 383 1.52 12.66 11.10
N ASP A 384 1.76 13.38 12.20
CA ASP A 384 2.96 14.19 12.41
C ASP A 384 4.23 13.34 12.32
N LEU A 385 4.25 12.12 12.89
CA LEU A 385 5.38 11.18 12.80
C LEU A 385 5.68 10.74 11.36
N ARG A 386 4.64 10.52 10.54
CA ARG A 386 4.77 10.13 9.13
C ARG A 386 5.28 11.25 8.23
N ARG A 387 5.17 12.51 8.68
CA ARG A 387 5.60 13.72 7.94
C ARG A 387 6.90 14.33 8.46
N GLY A 388 7.31 13.98 9.67
CA GLY A 388 8.50 14.51 10.32
C GLY A 388 9.80 13.96 9.75
N SER A 389 10.82 14.81 9.64
CA SER A 389 12.17 14.41 9.22
C SER A 389 12.96 13.64 10.28
N VAL A 390 12.59 13.77 11.57
CA VAL A 390 13.25 13.11 12.69
C VAL A 390 12.18 12.49 13.63
N PRO A 391 11.86 11.19 13.48
CA PRO A 391 10.74 10.55 14.20
C PRO A 391 10.84 10.60 15.73
N THR A 392 12.05 10.56 16.30
CA THR A 392 12.28 10.67 17.75
C THR A 392 11.85 12.02 18.30
N GLN A 393 12.30 13.12 17.68
CA GLN A 393 11.90 14.48 18.07
C GLN A 393 10.39 14.70 17.90
N CYS A 394 9.77 14.09 16.88
CA CYS A 394 8.31 14.11 16.73
C CYS A 394 7.62 13.37 17.89
N CYS A 395 8.14 12.21 18.32
CA CYS A 395 7.62 11.45 19.47
C CYS A 395 7.70 12.25 20.78
N ASP A 396 8.86 12.86 21.07
CA ASP A 396 9.05 13.74 22.23
C ASP A 396 8.03 14.88 22.24
N MET A 397 7.82 15.53 21.09
CA MET A 397 6.86 16.62 20.98
C MET A 397 5.40 16.15 21.14
N ILE A 398 5.04 14.92 20.74
CA ILE A 398 3.70 14.35 20.98
C ILE A 398 3.51 14.07 22.47
N ILE A 399 4.49 13.45 23.12
CA ILE A 399 4.50 13.20 24.57
C ILE A 399 4.32 14.52 25.32
N LEU A 400 5.13 15.54 25.01
CA LEU A 400 5.04 16.87 25.62
C LEU A 400 3.68 17.53 25.38
N ARG A 401 3.10 17.45 24.17
CA ARG A 401 1.74 17.96 23.91
C ARG A 401 0.69 17.30 24.82
N ILE A 402 0.77 16.00 25.04
CA ILE A 402 -0.13 15.26 25.94
C ILE A 402 0.04 15.75 27.40
N ILE A 403 1.28 15.91 27.87
CA ILE A 403 1.59 16.44 29.22
C ILE A 403 1.14 17.89 29.40
N HIS A 404 1.24 18.72 28.36
CA HIS A 404 0.68 20.08 28.41
C HIS A 404 -0.84 20.05 28.45
N ALA A 405 -1.48 19.12 27.74
CA ALA A 405 -2.93 18.95 27.76
C ALA A 405 -3.45 18.41 29.11
N THR A 406 -2.72 17.55 29.84
CA THR A 406 -3.13 17.12 31.19
C THR A 406 -3.14 18.23 32.24
N LYS A 407 -2.45 19.35 31.97
CA LYS A 407 -2.42 20.54 32.84
C LYS A 407 -3.51 21.55 32.50
N MET A 408 -4.27 21.34 31.42
CA MET A 408 -5.42 22.17 31.07
C MET A 408 -6.69 21.62 31.74
N PRO A 409 -7.57 22.47 32.30
CA PRO A 409 -8.86 22.02 32.78
C PRO A 409 -9.73 21.47 31.63
N ASP A 410 -10.50 20.42 31.91
CA ASP A 410 -11.42 19.80 30.93
C ASP A 410 -12.39 20.87 30.37
N PRO A 411 -12.84 20.79 29.10
CA PRO A 411 -13.74 21.79 28.50
C PRO A 411 -15.03 22.01 29.31
N SER A 412 -15.52 20.96 29.98
CA SER A 412 -16.68 21.04 30.89
C SER A 412 -16.38 21.83 32.17
N ASP A 413 -15.14 21.82 32.65
CA ASP A 413 -14.73 22.58 33.83
C ASP A 413 -14.39 24.03 33.46
N LEU A 414 -13.85 24.27 32.26
CA LEU A 414 -13.81 25.61 31.67
C LEU A 414 -15.21 26.21 31.51
N ALA A 415 -16.18 25.43 31.04
CA ALA A 415 -17.57 25.88 30.95
C ALA A 415 -18.18 26.21 32.33
N LYS A 416 -17.91 25.40 33.37
CA LYS A 416 -18.30 25.71 34.76
C LYS A 416 -17.61 26.96 35.30
N LEU A 417 -16.31 27.12 35.05
CA LEU A 417 -15.53 28.29 35.47
C LEU A 417 -16.02 29.58 34.80
N LEU A 418 -16.41 29.52 33.52
CA LEU A 418 -17.04 30.62 32.79
C LEU A 418 -18.46 30.92 33.30
N GLN A 419 -19.27 29.90 33.59
CA GLN A 419 -20.59 30.08 34.24
C GLN A 419 -20.49 30.70 35.64
N ASN A 420 -19.49 30.29 36.44
CA ASN A 420 -19.25 30.80 37.78
C ASN A 420 -18.49 32.15 37.78
N GLY A 421 -17.99 32.60 36.62
CA GLY A 421 -17.04 33.71 36.46
C GLY A 421 -17.64 35.08 36.10
N MET A 422 -18.96 35.25 36.10
CA MET A 422 -19.62 36.54 35.80
C MET A 422 -20.09 37.32 37.05
N ALA A 423 -19.47 37.09 38.21
CA ALA A 423 -19.80 37.77 39.46
C ALA A 423 -18.59 38.46 40.13
N GLY A 424 -18.35 39.73 39.77
CA GLY A 424 -17.73 40.70 40.67
C GLY A 424 -16.20 40.82 40.67
N VAL A 425 -15.67 41.65 39.75
CA VAL A 425 -14.46 42.45 40.05
C VAL A 425 -14.87 43.92 40.10
N ASN A 426 -15.22 44.39 41.30
CA ASN A 426 -15.46 45.82 41.54
C ASN A 426 -14.14 46.57 41.51
N ALA A 427 -13.94 47.43 40.51
CA ALA A 427 -12.84 48.38 40.50
C ALA A 427 -13.09 49.50 41.54
N GLY A 428 -12.16 49.65 42.49
CA GLY A 428 -12.12 50.70 43.52
C GLY A 428 -10.77 51.44 43.52
N PRO A 429 -10.69 52.68 44.04
CA PRO A 429 -10.13 53.74 43.18
C PRO A 429 -8.84 54.45 43.68
N ASN A 430 -8.08 54.92 42.67
CA ASN A 430 -7.34 56.19 42.60
C ASN A 430 -6.15 56.49 43.55
N SER A 431 -4.96 56.67 42.96
CA SER A 431 -3.86 57.54 43.44
C SER A 431 -2.87 57.82 42.29
N GLY A 432 -2.72 59.08 41.85
CA GLY A 432 -1.62 59.53 40.96
C GLY A 432 -0.49 60.21 41.76
N PRO A 433 0.22 61.23 41.25
CA PRO A 433 0.50 61.59 39.84
C PRO A 433 2.00 61.91 39.58
N ASN A 434 2.45 62.05 38.33
CA ASN A 434 3.48 63.07 37.98
C ASN A 434 3.48 63.45 36.50
N SER A 435 4.03 64.63 36.17
CA SER A 435 3.88 65.33 34.90
C SER A 435 5.19 65.95 34.37
N GLY A 436 5.31 66.08 33.04
CA GLY A 436 6.39 66.81 32.34
C GLY A 436 6.25 66.72 30.81
N PRO A 437 6.56 67.76 30.01
CA PRO A 437 5.63 68.10 28.91
C PRO A 437 6.19 68.26 27.47
N SER A 438 5.24 68.19 26.52
CA SER A 438 5.11 68.95 25.26
C SER A 438 6.17 68.87 24.15
N ASN A 439 5.76 68.36 22.99
CA ASN A 439 5.47 69.22 21.82
C ASN A 439 4.61 68.52 20.75
N GLU A 440 3.58 69.24 20.27
CA GLU A 440 2.68 68.97 19.13
C GLU A 440 2.38 70.35 18.51
N PRO A 441 2.03 70.50 17.21
CA PRO A 441 0.86 69.86 16.57
C PRO A 441 1.15 69.42 15.10
N SER A 442 0.24 68.99 14.22
CA SER A 442 -1.20 68.63 14.24
C SER A 442 -1.52 67.79 12.98
N ALA A 443 -2.54 66.92 13.04
CA ALA A 443 -3.24 66.40 11.85
C ALA A 443 -4.73 66.18 12.15
N GLN A 444 -5.62 66.61 11.25
CA GLN A 444 -7.07 66.44 11.40
C GLN A 444 -7.58 65.10 10.85
N ALA A 445 -8.73 64.67 11.36
CA ALA A 445 -9.26 63.31 11.23
C ALA A 445 -10.03 63.04 9.93
N SER A 446 -10.14 61.75 9.59
CA SER A 446 -11.24 61.17 8.81
C SER A 446 -11.57 59.78 9.38
N ASN A 447 -12.84 59.54 9.72
CA ASN A 447 -13.32 58.28 10.32
C ASN A 447 -13.28 57.10 9.33
N VAL A 448 -12.91 55.91 9.82
CA VAL A 448 -13.48 54.63 9.35
C VAL A 448 -13.76 53.74 10.56
N GLN A 449 -15.00 53.27 10.68
CA GLN A 449 -15.43 52.33 11.72
C GLN A 449 -15.03 50.90 11.34
N PHE A 450 -14.42 50.15 12.26
CA PHE A 450 -14.30 48.69 12.13
C PHE A 450 -15.42 48.01 12.90
N SER A 451 -16.24 47.24 12.18
CA SER A 451 -17.33 46.43 12.73
C SER A 451 -16.82 45.08 13.22
N ASN A 452 -17.20 44.72 14.44
CA ASN A 452 -17.02 43.36 14.96
C ASN A 452 -17.92 42.38 14.20
N ALA A 453 -17.34 41.28 13.71
CA ALA A 453 -18.09 40.10 13.27
C ALA A 453 -17.72 38.90 14.17
N GLN A 454 -18.51 38.69 15.23
CA GLN A 454 -18.45 37.48 16.03
C GLN A 454 -19.15 36.34 15.29
N ILE A 455 -18.48 35.18 15.18
CA ILE A 455 -19.17 33.93 14.80
C ILE A 455 -19.65 33.29 16.11
N GLY A 456 -20.94 33.52 16.43
CA GLY A 456 -21.63 32.90 17.55
C GLY A 456 -22.70 31.93 17.04
N ILE A 457 -22.57 30.66 17.39
CA ILE A 457 -23.60 29.62 17.17
C ILE A 457 -24.59 29.69 18.34
N ALA A 458 -25.89 29.88 18.06
CA ALA A 458 -26.95 29.66 19.05
C ALA A 458 -28.31 29.32 18.39
N SER A 459 -29.09 28.46 19.04
CA SER A 459 -30.33 27.86 18.53
C SER A 459 -31.62 28.55 19.02
N SER A 460 -32.75 28.33 18.34
CA SER A 460 -34.15 28.42 18.84
C SER A 460 -35.09 27.79 17.79
N ILE A 461 -35.61 26.57 17.95
CA ILE A 461 -36.86 26.16 18.66
C ILE A 461 -38.16 26.75 18.07
N ALA A 462 -39.01 25.89 17.47
CA ALA A 462 -40.48 25.86 17.67
C ALA A 462 -41.18 24.63 17.03
N LEU A 463 -41.61 23.68 17.88
CA LEU A 463 -42.86 22.87 17.88
C LEU A 463 -43.66 22.56 16.58
N ALA A 464 -43.98 21.26 16.39
CA ALA A 464 -45.37 20.76 16.30
C ALA A 464 -45.44 19.21 16.44
N ASP A 465 -46.56 18.71 16.98
CA ASP A 465 -46.87 17.29 17.28
C ASP A 465 -47.05 16.38 16.03
N SER A 466 -46.77 15.08 16.18
CA SER A 466 -47.83 14.03 16.14
C SER A 466 -47.31 12.62 16.44
N SER A 467 -48.24 11.76 16.85
CA SER A 467 -48.01 10.47 17.52
C SER A 467 -47.79 9.27 16.58
N VAL A 468 -47.12 8.24 17.10
CA VAL A 468 -47.07 6.89 16.53
C VAL A 468 -48.16 6.02 17.16
N SER A 469 -48.93 5.28 16.35
CA SER A 469 -49.61 4.06 16.82
C SER A 469 -49.96 3.08 15.69
N ASN A 470 -49.41 1.86 15.81
CA ASN A 470 -49.95 0.55 15.37
C ASN A 470 -50.42 0.30 13.91
N GLY A 471 -49.91 -0.80 13.34
CA GLY A 471 -50.81 -1.94 13.07
C GLY A 471 -50.92 -2.51 11.64
N SER A 472 -50.26 -3.66 11.43
CA SER A 472 -50.77 -4.83 10.68
C SER A 472 -51.34 -4.73 9.23
N ALA A 473 -50.57 -5.31 8.30
CA ALA A 473 -50.96 -6.45 7.42
C ALA A 473 -51.78 -6.27 6.11
N PHE A 474 -51.64 -7.30 5.25
CA PHE A 474 -52.43 -7.72 4.07
C PHE A 474 -52.21 -7.10 2.66
N VAL A 475 -51.62 -7.93 1.77
CA VAL A 475 -52.11 -8.42 0.44
C VAL A 475 -52.37 -7.45 -0.75
N GLY A 476 -52.05 -7.96 -1.97
CA GLY A 476 -52.55 -7.49 -3.28
C GLY A 476 -51.48 -6.71 -4.07
N GLU A 477 -50.94 -7.13 -5.22
CA GLU A 477 -51.50 -7.67 -6.48
C GLU A 477 -51.93 -6.56 -7.48
N GLU A 478 -51.68 -6.85 -8.76
CA GLU A 478 -51.74 -6.03 -10.00
C GLU A 478 -52.60 -4.75 -10.07
N VAL A 479 -52.14 -3.73 -10.80
CA VAL A 479 -52.71 -3.40 -12.14
C VAL A 479 -51.74 -2.60 -13.03
N ALA A 480 -51.95 -2.72 -14.35
CA ALA A 480 -51.14 -2.12 -15.40
C ALA A 480 -51.72 -0.81 -15.98
N ALA A 481 -50.85 -0.11 -16.71
CA ALA A 481 -51.13 0.79 -17.85
C ALA A 481 -52.04 2.02 -17.66
N LEU A 482 -51.55 3.18 -18.13
CA LEU A 482 -52.29 4.07 -19.03
C LEU A 482 -51.32 5.00 -19.77
N GLU A 483 -51.51 5.10 -21.09
CA GLU A 483 -50.76 5.97 -22.00
C GLU A 483 -51.24 7.43 -21.89
N ASN A 484 -50.43 8.43 -22.29
CA ASN A 484 -50.62 9.08 -23.60
C ASN A 484 -49.71 10.29 -23.93
N ALA A 485 -49.41 10.39 -25.23
CA ALA A 485 -49.19 11.61 -26.03
C ALA A 485 -47.83 12.38 -25.91
N PRO A 486 -47.47 13.24 -26.89
CA PRO A 486 -47.15 12.79 -28.26
C PRO A 486 -45.96 13.53 -28.94
N GLN A 487 -45.44 12.96 -30.05
CA GLN A 487 -45.12 13.60 -31.36
C GLN A 487 -44.52 15.04 -31.44
N GLN A 488 -43.58 15.41 -32.34
CA GLN A 488 -43.29 14.90 -33.69
C GLN A 488 -41.99 15.55 -34.27
N LYS A 489 -41.21 14.82 -35.11
CA LYS A 489 -40.50 15.26 -36.36
C LYS A 489 -39.44 16.41 -36.35
N SER A 490 -38.47 16.52 -37.27
CA SER A 490 -37.95 15.60 -38.32
C SER A 490 -36.71 16.15 -39.06
N VAL A 491 -35.79 15.24 -39.45
CA VAL A 491 -35.14 15.14 -40.78
C VAL A 491 -34.01 16.13 -41.20
N GLU A 492 -32.79 15.59 -41.16
CA GLU A 492 -31.77 15.45 -42.24
C GLU A 492 -31.06 16.62 -42.98
N GLN A 493 -29.71 16.47 -42.99
CA GLN A 493 -28.78 16.48 -44.14
C GLN A 493 -28.12 17.77 -44.71
N ASN A 494 -26.77 17.69 -44.66
CA ASN A 494 -25.77 17.99 -45.71
C ASN A 494 -25.14 19.39 -45.91
N ILE A 495 -23.82 19.40 -45.63
CA ILE A 495 -22.69 19.90 -46.45
C ILE A 495 -22.68 21.38 -46.89
N ALA A 496 -21.77 22.16 -46.29
CA ALA A 496 -20.82 23.00 -47.05
C ALA A 496 -19.61 23.40 -46.18
N SER A 497 -18.42 23.37 -46.76
CA SER A 497 -17.17 23.85 -46.15
C SER A 497 -17.11 25.37 -46.17
N GLN A 498 -16.66 26.02 -45.08
CA GLN A 498 -16.08 27.36 -45.15
C GLN A 498 -15.01 27.57 -44.06
N LYS A 499 -14.12 28.54 -44.31
CA LYS A 499 -12.80 28.67 -43.70
C LYS A 499 -12.70 30.00 -42.93
N ILE A 500 -12.03 29.97 -41.77
CA ILE A 500 -11.40 31.11 -41.08
C ILE A 500 -12.38 32.12 -40.44
N GLU A 501 -12.30 32.31 -39.11
CA GLU A 501 -11.76 33.54 -38.49
C GLU A 501 -11.50 33.35 -36.97
N HIS A 502 -10.53 34.10 -36.43
CA HIS A 502 -10.17 34.09 -35.01
C HIS A 502 -11.05 35.05 -34.21
N GLY A 503 -11.74 34.55 -33.17
CA GLY A 503 -12.38 35.38 -32.14
C GLY A 503 -11.64 35.26 -30.80
N LYS A 504 -11.07 36.37 -30.30
CA LYS A 504 -10.43 36.43 -28.97
C LYS A 504 -11.48 36.72 -27.90
N GLU A 505 -11.60 35.87 -26.88
CA GLU A 505 -12.25 36.25 -25.61
C GLU A 505 -11.22 36.24 -24.47
N ASN A 506 -10.86 37.45 -24.02
CA ASN A 506 -10.07 37.65 -22.81
C ASN A 506 -10.95 37.46 -21.57
N VAL A 507 -10.77 36.36 -20.84
CA VAL A 507 -11.39 36.22 -19.50
C VAL A 507 -10.63 37.10 -18.51
N HIS A 508 -11.33 38.11 -18.00
CA HIS A 508 -10.81 39.05 -17.01
C HIS A 508 -10.74 38.38 -15.62
N HIS A 509 -9.61 38.50 -14.92
CA HIS A 509 -9.47 38.08 -13.52
C HIS A 509 -8.84 39.21 -12.69
N PRO A 510 -9.49 39.66 -11.60
CA PRO A 510 -9.07 40.85 -10.88
C PRO A 510 -8.04 40.53 -9.79
N TYR A 511 -6.81 41.00 -9.94
CA TYR A 511 -5.88 41.17 -8.84
C TYR A 511 -5.27 42.57 -8.88
N LYS A 512 -5.18 43.21 -7.71
CA LYS A 512 -4.73 44.59 -7.56
C LYS A 512 -3.22 44.69 -7.75
N GLU A 513 -2.77 45.72 -8.44
CA GLU A 513 -1.37 46.11 -8.50
C GLU A 513 -0.93 46.67 -7.14
N GLY A 514 0.25 46.23 -6.67
CA GLY A 514 0.79 46.70 -5.38
C GLY A 514 1.84 45.77 -4.79
N ASP A 515 3.01 45.66 -5.42
CA ASP A 515 4.29 45.71 -4.73
C ASP A 515 5.47 45.84 -5.72
N ALA A 516 6.45 46.66 -5.36
CA ALA A 516 7.50 47.09 -6.29
C ALA A 516 8.80 46.27 -6.16
N GLN A 517 9.23 45.74 -7.32
CA GLN A 517 10.63 45.65 -7.74
C GLN A 517 11.62 44.88 -6.83
N LYS A 518 11.67 43.55 -7.05
CA LYS A 518 12.97 42.86 -7.15
C LYS A 518 13.25 42.62 -8.64
N ILE A 519 14.36 43.16 -9.16
CA ILE A 519 14.78 42.90 -10.54
C ILE A 519 15.34 41.48 -10.59
N VAL A 520 14.49 40.51 -10.92
CA VAL A 520 14.94 39.16 -11.27
C VAL A 520 15.53 39.23 -12.67
N LYS A 521 16.81 38.84 -12.82
CA LYS A 521 17.37 38.62 -14.16
C LYS A 521 16.58 37.50 -14.82
N LEU A 522 15.97 37.75 -15.98
CA LEU A 522 15.32 36.67 -16.74
C LEU A 522 16.38 35.61 -17.11
N PRO A 523 16.02 34.31 -17.09
CA PRO A 523 16.91 33.25 -17.52
C PRO A 523 17.33 33.45 -18.98
N SER A 524 18.62 33.43 -19.27
CA SER A 524 19.17 33.70 -20.61
C SER A 524 19.12 32.51 -21.56
N SER A 525 18.81 31.31 -21.06
CA SER A 525 18.64 30.06 -21.82
C SER A 525 17.53 29.21 -21.21
N PHE A 526 17.05 28.22 -21.96
CA PHE A 526 16.04 27.26 -21.47
C PHE A 526 16.59 26.38 -20.33
N GLU A 527 17.83 25.92 -20.41
CA GLU A 527 18.55 25.21 -19.32
C GLU A 527 18.59 26.04 -18.02
N ALA A 528 18.81 27.36 -18.12
CA ALA A 528 18.76 28.27 -16.98
C ALA A 528 17.33 28.49 -16.45
N LEU A 529 16.29 28.30 -17.28
CA LEU A 529 14.90 28.30 -16.85
C LEU A 529 14.55 27.00 -16.11
N ILE A 530 14.95 25.82 -16.61
CA ILE A 530 14.77 24.52 -15.94
C ILE A 530 15.40 24.59 -14.55
N SER A 531 16.68 24.99 -14.49
CA SER A 531 17.43 25.16 -13.23
C SER A 531 16.75 26.13 -12.26
N LEU A 532 16.16 27.23 -12.76
CA LEU A 532 15.45 28.20 -11.93
C LEU A 532 14.14 27.64 -11.36
N VAL A 533 13.39 26.87 -12.17
CA VAL A 533 12.14 26.21 -11.77
C VAL A 533 12.42 25.14 -10.71
N GLY A 534 13.48 24.34 -10.90
CA GLY A 534 13.90 23.29 -9.96
C GLY A 534 14.14 23.76 -8.52
N THR A 535 14.60 25.01 -8.33
CA THR A 535 14.81 25.58 -6.99
C THR A 535 13.58 25.62 -6.08
N LYS A 536 12.37 25.53 -6.64
CA LYS A 536 11.10 25.55 -5.88
C LYS A 536 10.04 24.55 -6.36
N PHE A 537 10.13 24.05 -7.59
CA PHE A 537 9.11 23.22 -8.22
C PHE A 537 9.75 21.99 -8.92
N PRO A 538 10.35 21.05 -8.16
CA PRO A 538 11.06 19.90 -8.74
C PRO A 538 10.17 18.99 -9.60
N ALA A 539 8.85 18.94 -9.34
CA ALA A 539 7.91 18.21 -10.19
C ALA A 539 7.69 18.87 -11.57
N ILE A 540 7.81 20.20 -11.67
CA ILE A 540 7.70 20.93 -12.95
C ILE A 540 9.04 20.89 -13.69
N GLU A 541 10.16 20.89 -12.97
CA GLU A 541 11.51 20.67 -13.51
C GLU A 541 11.62 19.33 -14.25
N ALA A 542 11.16 18.23 -13.64
CA ALA A 542 11.15 16.91 -14.26
C ALA A 542 10.35 16.89 -15.58
N ASP A 543 9.09 17.37 -15.57
CA ASP A 543 8.27 17.49 -16.79
C ASP A 543 8.95 18.37 -17.86
N LEU A 544 9.57 19.49 -17.47
CA LEU A 544 10.31 20.39 -18.39
C LEU A 544 11.56 19.76 -18.99
N ARG A 545 12.24 18.85 -18.28
CA ARG A 545 13.45 18.16 -18.75
C ARG A 545 13.12 16.94 -19.61
N ASP A 546 12.18 16.13 -19.16
CA ASP A 546 11.94 14.79 -19.70
C ASP A 546 10.92 14.83 -20.86
N VAL A 547 9.91 15.71 -20.74
CA VAL A 547 8.69 15.66 -21.57
C VAL A 547 8.55 16.85 -22.52
N VAL A 548 9.23 17.97 -22.26
CA VAL A 548 9.10 19.22 -23.02
C VAL A 548 10.20 19.35 -24.08
N ARG A 549 9.81 19.42 -25.35
CA ARG A 549 10.67 19.76 -26.48
C ARG A 549 10.53 21.24 -26.84
N LEU A 550 11.64 21.96 -26.94
CA LEU A 550 11.62 23.42 -27.12
C LEU A 550 11.38 23.81 -28.59
N VAL A 551 10.40 24.69 -28.84
CA VAL A 551 10.10 25.24 -30.18
C VAL A 551 10.56 26.69 -30.31
N GLU A 552 10.30 27.53 -29.31
CA GLU A 552 10.70 28.95 -29.30
C GLU A 552 11.00 29.39 -27.87
N TYR A 553 12.14 30.05 -27.67
CA TYR A 553 12.50 30.70 -26.40
C TYR A 553 12.94 32.13 -26.68
N ASP A 554 12.08 33.10 -26.38
CA ASP A 554 12.39 34.52 -26.59
C ASP A 554 12.04 35.35 -25.35
N VAL A 555 13.10 35.70 -24.61
CA VAL A 555 13.05 36.58 -23.43
C VAL A 555 13.26 38.07 -23.74
N THR A 556 13.40 38.43 -25.02
CA THR A 556 13.48 39.83 -25.47
C THR A 556 12.10 40.44 -25.72
N GLN A 557 11.08 39.60 -25.94
CA GLN A 557 9.68 40.02 -26.03
C GLN A 557 9.07 40.29 -24.64
N SER A 558 8.02 41.11 -24.60
CA SER A 558 7.26 41.43 -23.39
C SER A 558 5.76 41.30 -23.69
N PRO A 559 5.09 40.22 -23.25
CA PRO A 559 5.61 39.11 -22.43
C PRO A 559 6.65 38.22 -23.15
N PRO A 560 7.56 37.55 -22.42
CA PRO A 560 8.45 36.52 -22.97
C PRO A 560 7.68 35.34 -23.58
N ASN A 561 8.18 34.78 -24.68
CA ASN A 561 7.62 33.58 -25.31
C ASN A 561 8.36 32.31 -24.84
N LEU A 562 7.61 31.30 -24.45
CA LEU A 562 8.08 29.92 -24.31
C LEU A 562 7.07 29.02 -25.04
N PHE A 563 7.41 28.61 -26.26
CA PHE A 563 6.61 27.66 -27.04
C PHE A 563 7.30 26.32 -27.11
N TYR A 564 6.52 25.26 -27.01
CA TYR A 564 7.02 23.91 -26.83
C TYR A 564 6.10 22.84 -27.43
N GLN A 565 6.61 21.62 -27.47
CA GLN A 565 5.88 20.39 -27.76
C GLN A 565 6.00 19.44 -26.57
N LEU A 566 5.03 18.52 -26.46
CA LEU A 566 5.02 17.48 -25.43
C LEU A 566 5.37 16.14 -26.08
N ALA A 567 6.48 15.53 -25.65
CA ALA A 567 6.92 14.21 -26.09
C ALA A 567 6.20 13.06 -25.35
N GLY A 568 5.43 13.38 -24.29
CA GLY A 568 4.78 12.40 -23.42
C GLY A 568 3.65 13.02 -22.59
N LYS A 569 3.27 12.35 -21.49
CA LYS A 569 2.21 12.82 -20.58
C LYS A 569 2.81 13.71 -19.49
N VAL A 570 2.29 14.92 -19.38
CA VAL A 570 2.53 15.86 -18.26
C VAL A 570 1.37 15.85 -17.27
N PHE A 571 1.56 16.46 -16.09
CA PHE A 571 0.50 16.56 -15.08
C PHE A 571 -0.75 17.33 -15.57
N PRO A 572 -1.96 17.02 -15.08
CA PRO A 572 -3.17 17.76 -15.43
C PRO A 572 -3.04 19.23 -15.02
N ARG A 573 -3.22 20.15 -15.99
CA ARG A 573 -3.01 21.62 -15.87
C ARG A 573 -1.55 22.11 -15.87
N PHE A 574 -0.60 21.29 -16.32
CA PHE A 574 0.82 21.66 -16.51
C PHE A 574 1.06 23.10 -17.00
N GLU A 575 0.36 23.56 -18.04
CA GLU A 575 0.51 24.92 -18.57
C GLU A 575 0.14 26.03 -17.56
N GLN A 576 -0.89 25.81 -16.75
CA GLN A 576 -1.33 26.74 -15.70
C GLN A 576 -0.33 26.77 -14.54
N ASP A 577 0.16 25.59 -14.14
CA ASP A 577 1.13 25.45 -13.04
C ASP A 577 2.50 25.99 -13.45
N LEU A 578 2.94 25.76 -14.70
CA LEU A 578 4.14 26.35 -15.29
C LEU A 578 4.03 27.88 -15.40
N SER A 579 2.89 28.40 -15.88
CA SER A 579 2.63 29.85 -15.94
C SER A 579 2.68 30.49 -14.55
N HIS A 580 2.09 29.83 -13.55
CA HIS A 580 2.11 30.26 -12.16
C HIS A 580 3.51 30.19 -11.54
N ALA A 581 4.27 29.11 -11.76
CA ALA A 581 5.65 28.96 -11.31
C ALA A 581 6.57 30.03 -11.91
N LEU A 582 6.49 30.26 -13.22
CA LEU A 582 7.26 31.31 -13.90
C LEU A 582 6.88 32.71 -13.43
N PHE A 583 5.59 32.97 -13.18
CA PHE A 583 5.15 34.24 -12.59
C PHE A 583 5.69 34.43 -11.16
N GLN A 584 5.65 33.39 -10.30
CA GLN A 584 6.21 33.47 -8.95
C GLN A 584 7.74 33.63 -8.91
N LEU A 585 8.46 33.09 -9.90
CA LEU A 585 9.92 33.13 -9.96
C LEU A 585 10.46 34.39 -10.63
N THR A 586 9.81 34.86 -11.70
CA THR A 586 10.29 36.00 -12.51
C THR A 586 9.51 37.30 -12.29
N ASN A 587 8.36 37.24 -11.61
CA ASN A 587 7.40 38.35 -11.44
C ASN A 587 6.93 38.97 -12.77
N ILE A 588 6.97 38.19 -13.85
CA ILE A 588 6.61 38.56 -15.22
C ILE A 588 5.65 37.49 -15.75
N ARG A 589 4.65 37.90 -16.53
CA ARG A 589 3.76 36.93 -17.22
C ARG A 589 4.45 36.41 -18.46
N TRP A 590 4.46 35.10 -18.64
CA TRP A 590 4.99 34.42 -19.81
C TRP A 590 3.87 34.05 -20.78
N ASN A 591 4.16 34.12 -22.07
CA ASN A 591 3.32 33.63 -23.14
C ASN A 591 3.68 32.18 -23.44
N LEU A 592 2.87 31.26 -22.90
CA LEU A 592 3.02 29.82 -23.09
C LEU A 592 2.07 29.37 -24.19
N ALA A 593 2.52 28.47 -25.07
CA ALA A 593 1.66 27.79 -26.03
C ALA A 593 2.31 26.50 -26.55
N VAL A 594 1.51 25.47 -26.76
CA VAL A 594 1.93 24.28 -27.50
C VAL A 594 1.88 24.58 -29.00
N LYS A 595 2.98 24.36 -29.73
CA LYS A 595 3.09 24.65 -31.19
C LYS A 595 3.69 23.47 -31.97
N GLU A 596 3.08 23.13 -33.09
CA GLU A 596 3.67 22.20 -34.07
C GLU A 596 4.76 22.90 -34.92
N GLY A 597 5.89 22.23 -35.15
CA GLY A 597 7.08 22.78 -35.83
C GLY A 597 8.35 21.96 -35.56
N GLU A 598 9.50 22.40 -36.10
CA GLU A 598 10.81 21.82 -35.76
C GLU A 598 11.17 22.18 -34.31
N ALA A 599 11.08 21.18 -33.42
CA ALA A 599 11.43 21.33 -32.01
C ALA A 599 12.80 20.71 -31.72
N GLN A 600 13.55 21.31 -30.79
CA GLN A 600 14.75 20.70 -30.25
C GLN A 600 14.36 19.45 -29.41
N PRO A 601 15.07 18.32 -29.53
CA PRO A 601 14.84 17.14 -28.69
C PRO A 601 14.99 17.51 -27.21
N SER A 602 14.30 16.78 -26.33
CA SER A 602 14.41 17.03 -24.88
C SER A 602 15.82 16.70 -24.37
N GLU A 603 16.22 17.25 -23.22
CA GLU A 603 17.55 16.94 -22.66
C GLU A 603 17.72 15.43 -22.43
N TYR A 604 16.66 14.75 -22.00
CA TYR A 604 16.59 13.31 -21.85
C TYR A 604 16.81 12.54 -23.18
N GLU A 605 16.21 13.00 -24.28
CA GLU A 605 16.44 12.42 -25.61
C GLU A 605 17.88 12.63 -26.11
N VAL A 606 18.48 13.77 -25.79
CA VAL A 606 19.90 14.07 -26.08
C VAL A 606 20.84 13.22 -25.23
N GLU A 607 20.48 12.95 -23.98
CA GLU A 607 21.27 12.13 -23.04
C GLU A 607 21.24 10.65 -23.44
N ILE A 608 20.06 10.10 -23.74
CA ILE A 608 19.92 8.75 -24.31
C ILE A 608 20.71 8.62 -25.63
N ALA A 609 20.60 9.60 -26.53
CA ALA A 609 21.32 9.56 -27.80
C ALA A 609 22.85 9.53 -27.62
N LYS A 610 23.39 10.24 -26.62
CA LYS A 610 24.83 10.17 -26.27
C LYS A 610 25.23 8.79 -25.73
N VAL A 611 24.42 8.22 -24.83
CA VAL A 611 24.67 6.88 -24.26
C VAL A 611 24.64 5.81 -25.36
N GLU A 612 23.64 5.86 -26.23
CA GLU A 612 23.51 4.91 -27.34
C GLU A 612 24.60 5.09 -28.41
N GLN A 613 25.04 6.33 -28.68
CA GLN A 613 26.21 6.57 -29.54
C GLN A 613 27.50 5.99 -28.92
N ALA A 614 27.74 6.19 -27.63
CA ALA A 614 28.89 5.60 -26.93
C ALA A 614 28.83 4.06 -26.95
N ARG A 615 27.65 3.47 -26.73
CA ARG A 615 27.39 2.02 -26.85
C ARG A 615 27.75 1.51 -28.26
N GLN A 616 27.34 2.23 -29.29
CA GLN A 616 27.62 1.88 -30.69
C GLN A 616 29.11 2.04 -31.04
N GLU A 617 29.82 3.03 -30.49
CA GLU A 617 31.28 3.15 -30.66
C GLU A 617 32.03 1.98 -30.00
N ILE A 618 31.62 1.57 -28.79
CA ILE A 618 32.16 0.39 -28.10
C ILE A 618 31.89 -0.89 -28.91
N LEU A 619 30.65 -1.13 -29.35
CA LEU A 619 30.28 -2.25 -30.21
C LEU A 619 31.04 -2.25 -31.55
N ASN A 620 31.40 -1.06 -32.06
CA ASN A 620 32.15 -0.94 -33.30
C ASN A 620 33.66 -1.18 -33.16
N SER A 621 34.20 -1.21 -31.94
CA SER A 621 35.60 -1.48 -31.64
C SER A 621 36.08 -2.81 -32.23
N PRO A 622 37.30 -2.90 -32.80
CA PRO A 622 37.87 -4.14 -33.32
C PRO A 622 37.91 -5.28 -32.29
N MET A 623 38.11 -4.95 -31.01
CA MET A 623 38.17 -5.92 -29.92
C MET A 623 36.79 -6.49 -29.58
N VAL A 624 35.76 -5.65 -29.50
CA VAL A 624 34.39 -6.12 -29.21
C VAL A 624 33.84 -6.93 -30.38
N LYS A 625 34.14 -6.53 -31.63
CA LYS A 625 33.78 -7.32 -32.82
C LYS A 625 34.46 -8.70 -32.87
N SER A 626 35.72 -8.83 -32.46
CA SER A 626 36.39 -10.14 -32.40
C SER A 626 35.80 -11.03 -31.29
N ILE A 627 35.41 -10.45 -30.15
CA ILE A 627 34.75 -11.18 -29.05
C ILE A 627 33.34 -11.63 -29.48
N MET A 628 32.51 -10.73 -30.02
CA MET A 628 31.13 -11.03 -30.46
C MET A 628 31.07 -12.05 -31.60
N SER A 629 32.06 -12.06 -32.50
CA SER A 629 32.15 -13.08 -33.57
C SER A 629 32.67 -14.43 -33.10
N THR A 630 33.40 -14.48 -31.97
CA THR A 630 33.84 -15.73 -31.32
C THR A 630 32.78 -16.29 -30.38
N PHE A 631 31.99 -15.42 -29.73
CA PHE A 631 30.98 -15.75 -28.74
C PHE A 631 29.64 -15.07 -29.09
N PRO A 632 28.76 -15.73 -29.88
CA PRO A 632 27.51 -15.11 -30.37
C PRO A 632 26.51 -14.71 -29.28
N ASN A 633 26.66 -15.24 -28.07
CA ASN A 633 25.81 -14.95 -26.90
C ASN A 633 26.44 -13.95 -25.93
N ALA A 634 27.59 -13.35 -26.27
CA ALA A 634 28.23 -12.33 -25.43
C ALA A 634 27.34 -11.07 -25.38
N GLN A 635 27.26 -10.46 -24.20
CA GLN A 635 26.55 -9.20 -23.98
C GLN A 635 27.50 -8.20 -23.33
N LEU A 636 27.36 -6.92 -23.69
CA LEU A 636 28.01 -5.83 -22.96
C LEU A 636 27.18 -5.55 -21.70
N ILE A 637 27.82 -5.71 -20.54
CA ILE A 637 27.26 -5.46 -19.21
C ILE A 637 27.66 -4.03 -18.83
N GLU A 638 26.72 -3.26 -18.27
CA GLU A 638 26.93 -1.86 -17.88
C GLU A 638 27.44 -1.78 -16.42
N ASP A 639 28.18 -0.73 -16.05
CA ASP A 639 28.96 -0.71 -14.79
C ASP A 639 28.09 -0.89 -13.52
N GLU A 640 26.82 -0.43 -13.51
CA GLU A 640 25.88 -0.65 -12.39
C GLU A 640 25.57 -2.14 -12.14
N THR A 641 25.69 -2.99 -13.16
CA THR A 641 25.57 -4.44 -13.04
C THR A 641 26.86 -5.14 -12.61
N ILE A 642 28.01 -4.44 -12.60
CA ILE A 642 29.29 -5.03 -12.19
C ILE A 642 29.43 -5.07 -10.67
N GLU A 643 28.98 -4.04 -9.94
CA GLU A 643 28.99 -4.07 -8.46
C GLU A 643 28.15 -5.24 -7.93
N ASN A 644 26.92 -5.39 -8.43
CA ASN A 644 26.01 -6.48 -8.07
C ASN A 644 26.61 -7.89 -8.34
N HIS A 645 27.29 -8.08 -9.48
CA HIS A 645 27.91 -9.38 -9.81
C HIS A 645 29.27 -9.62 -9.13
N GLN A 646 29.97 -8.58 -8.64
CA GLN A 646 31.17 -8.78 -7.82
C GLN A 646 30.80 -9.28 -6.42
N ASP A 647 29.76 -8.72 -5.80
CA ASP A 647 29.28 -9.16 -4.48
C ASP A 647 28.78 -10.61 -4.51
N GLU A 648 28.02 -11.02 -5.53
CA GLU A 648 27.59 -12.43 -5.71
C GLU A 648 28.78 -13.39 -5.84
N ASN A 649 29.83 -13.01 -6.56
CA ASN A 649 31.01 -13.87 -6.74
C ASN A 649 31.90 -13.94 -5.49
N ILE A 650 31.99 -12.86 -4.71
CA ILE A 650 32.72 -12.85 -3.43
C ILE A 650 31.98 -13.72 -2.39
N MET A 651 30.65 -13.62 -2.31
CA MET A 651 29.83 -14.52 -1.46
C MET A 651 30.02 -15.99 -1.85
N ASN A 652 29.96 -16.33 -3.14
CA ASN A 652 30.11 -17.71 -3.59
C ASN A 652 31.53 -18.28 -3.34
N GLN A 653 32.59 -17.47 -3.45
CA GLN A 653 33.95 -17.93 -3.11
C GLN A 653 34.19 -18.09 -1.61
N GLN A 654 33.51 -17.33 -0.74
CA GLN A 654 33.56 -17.54 0.71
C GLN A 654 32.80 -18.82 1.12
N ASN A 655 31.66 -19.10 0.49
CA ASN A 655 30.90 -20.33 0.74
C ASN A 655 31.65 -21.59 0.27
N MET A 656 32.40 -21.55 -0.85
CA MET A 656 33.25 -22.67 -1.28
C MET A 656 34.53 -22.90 -0.47
N ARG A 657 34.93 -21.97 0.41
CA ARG A 657 36.06 -22.16 1.35
C ARG A 657 35.62 -22.63 2.74
N SER A 658 34.31 -22.80 2.94
CA SER A 658 33.69 -23.11 4.23
C SER A 658 32.92 -24.44 4.22
N ALA A 659 33.15 -25.28 3.22
CA ALA A 659 32.52 -26.58 2.98
C ALA A 659 33.57 -27.68 2.79
#